data_AF-V5EP92-F1
#
_entry.id   AF-V5EP92-F1
#
_cell.length_a   1.000
_cell.length_b   1.000
_cell.length_c   1.000
_cell.angle_alpha   90.00
_cell.angle_beta   90.00
_cell.angle_gamma   90.00
#
_symmetry.space_group_name_H-M   'P 1'
#
loop_
_entity.id
_entity.type
_entity.pdbx_description
1 polymer ?
#
loop_
_entity_poly.entity_id
_entity_poly.type
_entity_poly.pdbx_seq_one_letter_code
_entity_poly.pdbx_strand_id
1 'polypeptide(L)'
;MPGESNDVLGQASKLTGPIQLPSHQLPERFYLGGPRIASFRGEASKSQREPEDWVASTTCCAGHDTLGLTRLSETDTLLVDEIKNDPASWLGPAHVGKYGNDTKLLIKLLDAGQRLPIHAHPHVDWAKLHVNRNHGKAEAWHILTPGEVYLGLKEGVSEAEMLKMVDAQEIETMLAMMHRVEVQEGDTVYVPPGLLHAIGEGILLVEVQEPEDMSILLEWRDFKLDGKKDGHLGLGFEKAMTAVDVSTLTEEQLSLLVVRAQGRKSSNLLAQSALEYFRMDRFEQDAEVDASFQVIVVLKGSVEIKVGGGSSKATELKSGSTTLAGVDLVGVLHRKPSSSSNAPKRIALILHGLLAHKNQCYHRALAQALPIDSYRFDFRGNGDSKGDWTMGDLSNDVKDLSSVINHLHHQHGYTVDLIVGHSRGSMISWMYLARSTDELKSDLGEAAYVPNLIVVSGRYHMEKVLQTYGRFQQGFDKDGFYRWQITSAGQKREYVVWPHDLQQMSEFKTPAPLIAQLNTKTDVLVLHGTADQIVHEEDAHSYFGALESDKQRRPGSHRLQLVEGADHMYRGRTQPVVDYICGWYGERFNKNGTTTRSLSLEYKHATHGRAIEDDALKAILVNQAMTIPEYREVVKALTESGQLTDYYTLASALQKKGREVRSK
;
A
#
# COMPACT_ATOMS: atom_id res chain seq x y z
N MET A 1 -28.40 18.76 27.32
CA MET A 1 -29.12 17.70 26.58
C MET A 1 -29.76 18.35 25.38
N PRO A 2 -29.68 17.83 24.14
CA PRO A 2 -28.81 16.80 23.53
C PRO A 2 -27.75 17.48 22.61
N GLY A 3 -26.81 16.87 21.89
CA GLY A 3 -26.43 15.51 21.53
C GLY A 3 -25.30 15.60 20.48
N GLU A 4 -24.78 14.43 20.07
CA GLU A 4 -24.00 14.16 18.85
C GLU A 4 -22.46 14.03 18.96
N SER A 5 -22.09 12.73 19.06
CA SER A 5 -20.96 11.98 18.49
C SER A 5 -19.55 12.58 18.49
N ASN A 6 -18.69 11.97 19.32
CA ASN A 6 -17.25 11.91 19.08
C ASN A 6 -16.97 10.94 17.91
N ASP A 7 -16.94 11.45 16.69
CA ASP A 7 -16.33 10.73 15.57
C ASP A 7 -14.81 10.82 15.68
N VAL A 8 -14.21 9.67 15.99
CA VAL A 8 -12.77 9.44 15.95
C VAL A 8 -12.39 9.19 14.49
N LEU A 9 -11.82 10.20 13.82
CA LEU A 9 -11.17 10.03 12.51
C LEU A 9 -9.85 9.25 12.71
N GLY A 10 -9.73 8.14 11.97
CA GLY A 10 -8.70 7.11 12.13
C GLY A 10 -7.26 7.62 11.99
N GLN A 11 -6.40 7.12 12.89
CA GLN A 11 -4.95 7.18 12.74
C GLN A 11 -4.51 6.02 11.83
N ALA A 12 -3.61 6.27 10.87
CA ALA A 12 -2.95 5.20 10.11
C ALA A 12 -2.29 4.16 11.04
N SER A 13 -2.28 2.89 10.61
CA SER A 13 -1.75 1.77 11.40
C SER A 13 -0.31 2.03 11.85
N LYS A 14 -0.03 1.82 13.14
CA LYS A 14 1.30 2.02 13.73
C LYS A 14 2.22 0.81 13.58
N LEU A 15 1.73 -0.29 13.01
CA LEU A 15 2.41 -1.58 13.01
C LEU A 15 3.01 -1.90 11.64
N THR A 16 4.31 -2.20 11.63
CA THR A 16 5.02 -2.73 10.45
C THR A 16 5.36 -4.19 10.71
N GLY A 17 5.02 -5.07 9.75
CA GLY A 17 5.30 -6.50 9.89
C GLY A 17 6.80 -6.85 9.87
N PRO A 18 7.18 -8.03 10.35
CA PRO A 18 6.30 -9.13 10.75
C PRO A 18 5.75 -8.98 12.18
N ILE A 19 4.42 -8.97 12.33
CA ILE A 19 3.71 -8.84 13.62
C ILE A 19 3.47 -10.22 14.20
N GLN A 20 4.19 -10.59 15.26
CA GLN A 20 3.96 -11.86 15.96
C GLN A 20 2.61 -11.84 16.68
N LEU A 21 1.78 -12.84 16.39
CA LEU A 21 0.43 -12.97 16.94
C LEU A 21 0.44 -13.91 18.15
N PRO A 22 -0.13 -13.51 19.29
CA PRO A 22 -0.28 -14.39 20.44
C PRO A 22 -1.30 -15.50 20.15
N SER A 23 -1.27 -16.59 20.94
CA SER A 23 -2.34 -17.59 20.95
C SER A 23 -3.69 -16.93 21.26
N HIS A 24 -4.74 -17.29 20.53
CA HIS A 24 -6.11 -16.89 20.86
C HIS A 24 -7.02 -18.13 20.91
N GLN A 25 -6.70 -19.02 21.84
CA GLN A 25 -7.54 -20.19 22.11
C GLN A 25 -8.87 -19.77 22.73
N LEU A 26 -9.97 -20.12 22.07
CA LEU A 26 -11.31 -19.75 22.49
C LEU A 26 -11.78 -20.63 23.66
N PRO A 27 -12.21 -20.05 24.79
CA PRO A 27 -12.60 -20.83 25.96
C PRO A 27 -13.96 -21.49 25.79
N GLU A 28 -14.17 -22.57 26.55
CA GLU A 28 -15.46 -23.26 26.76
C GLU A 28 -16.23 -23.64 25.48
N ARG A 29 -15.52 -24.11 24.45
CA ARG A 29 -16.16 -24.63 23.23
C ARG A 29 -16.93 -25.92 23.51
N PHE A 30 -17.88 -26.24 22.62
CA PHE A 30 -18.82 -27.34 22.82
C PHE A 30 -18.19 -28.74 22.72
N TYR A 31 -17.02 -28.85 22.08
CA TYR A 31 -16.23 -30.08 21.94
C TYR A 31 -14.88 -29.97 22.66
N LEU A 32 -14.28 -31.12 22.96
CA LEU A 32 -12.99 -31.23 23.64
C LEU A 32 -11.80 -30.95 22.70
N GLY A 33 -10.74 -30.39 23.27
CA GLY A 33 -9.46 -30.11 22.59
C GLY A 33 -8.75 -28.91 23.21
N GLY A 34 -7.59 -28.57 22.65
CA GLY A 34 -6.75 -27.45 23.07
C GLY A 34 -5.35 -27.84 23.51
N PRO A 35 -5.11 -28.95 24.22
CA PRO A 35 -3.77 -29.34 24.64
C PRO A 35 -2.77 -29.52 23.48
N ARG A 36 -3.19 -30.01 22.30
CA ARG A 36 -2.28 -30.14 21.16
C ARG A 36 -1.91 -28.79 20.56
N ILE A 37 -2.84 -27.83 20.53
CA ILE A 37 -2.56 -26.45 20.12
C ILE A 37 -1.54 -25.82 21.07
N ALA A 38 -1.79 -25.89 22.39
CA ALA A 38 -0.88 -25.34 23.38
C ALA A 38 0.52 -25.95 23.24
N SER A 39 0.60 -27.28 23.11
CA SER A 39 1.88 -27.97 22.88
C SER A 39 2.54 -27.53 21.57
N PHE A 40 1.78 -27.37 20.48
CA PHE A 40 2.30 -26.93 19.18
C PHE A 40 2.84 -25.50 19.26
N ARG A 41 2.17 -24.61 19.99
CA ARG A 41 2.62 -23.23 20.27
C ARG A 41 3.77 -23.14 21.30
N GLY A 42 4.14 -24.24 21.95
CA GLY A 42 5.14 -24.25 23.01
C GLY A 42 4.64 -23.63 24.33
N GLU A 43 3.34 -23.66 24.55
CA GLU A 43 2.63 -23.11 25.71
C GLU A 43 2.08 -24.21 26.62
N ALA A 44 1.77 -23.86 27.86
CA ALA A 44 1.07 -24.77 28.77
C ALA A 44 -0.44 -24.74 28.48
N SER A 45 -1.05 -25.92 28.36
CA SER A 45 -2.51 -26.05 28.22
C SER A 45 -3.21 -25.54 29.48
N LYS A 46 -4.28 -24.76 29.28
CA LYS A 46 -5.10 -24.17 30.36
C LYS A 46 -6.42 -24.93 30.54
N SER A 47 -6.97 -25.49 29.45
CA SER A 47 -8.23 -26.21 29.42
C SER A 47 -8.24 -27.31 28.35
N GLN A 48 -9.16 -28.27 28.51
CA GLN A 48 -9.54 -29.24 27.47
C GLN A 48 -10.77 -28.80 26.66
N ARG A 49 -11.22 -27.55 26.82
CA ARG A 49 -12.31 -26.94 26.05
C ARG A 49 -11.87 -25.65 25.36
N GLU A 50 -10.63 -25.66 24.91
CA GLU A 50 -9.98 -24.60 24.13
C GLU A 50 -9.53 -25.13 22.75
N PRO A 51 -10.40 -25.86 22.01
CA PRO A 51 -10.00 -26.63 20.82
C PRO A 51 -9.68 -25.79 19.57
N GLU A 52 -9.91 -24.49 19.59
CA GLU A 52 -9.71 -23.60 18.44
C GLU A 52 -8.87 -22.41 18.84
N ASP A 53 -7.83 -22.12 18.07
CA ASP A 53 -7.05 -20.89 18.14
C ASP A 53 -7.27 -20.07 16.87
N TRP A 54 -7.90 -18.90 17.01
CA TRP A 54 -8.26 -18.07 15.87
C TRP A 54 -7.14 -17.06 15.57
N VAL A 55 -6.49 -17.24 14.42
CA VAL A 55 -5.26 -16.54 14.05
C VAL A 55 -5.56 -15.37 13.11
N ALA A 56 -5.11 -14.16 13.48
CA ALA A 56 -5.35 -12.93 12.72
C ALA A 56 -6.82 -12.70 12.35
N SER A 57 -7.72 -13.12 13.22
CA SER A 57 -9.15 -13.12 12.97
C SER A 57 -9.76 -11.73 13.09
N THR A 58 -10.59 -11.41 12.10
CA THR A 58 -11.56 -10.30 12.13
C THR A 58 -13.00 -10.79 12.26
N THR A 59 -13.18 -12.09 12.46
CA THR A 59 -14.48 -12.75 12.59
C THR A 59 -14.81 -12.94 14.06
N CYS A 60 -16.08 -12.76 14.42
CA CYS A 60 -16.59 -13.09 15.75
C CYS A 60 -17.20 -14.49 15.75
N CYS A 61 -17.10 -15.18 16.87
CA CYS A 61 -17.88 -16.38 17.12
C CYS A 61 -19.37 -16.09 16.99
N ALA A 62 -20.12 -17.05 16.46
CA ALA A 62 -21.57 -16.91 16.34
C ALA A 62 -22.22 -16.55 17.68
N GLY A 63 -23.02 -15.50 17.69
CA GLY A 63 -23.71 -15.01 18.89
C GLY A 63 -22.86 -14.15 19.84
N HIS A 64 -21.62 -13.80 19.47
CA HIS A 64 -20.75 -12.92 20.25
C HIS A 64 -20.34 -11.67 19.47
N ASP A 65 -20.14 -10.56 20.19
CA ASP A 65 -19.75 -9.28 19.58
C ASP A 65 -18.24 -9.13 19.38
N THR A 66 -17.42 -9.81 20.21
CA THR A 66 -15.96 -9.63 20.23
C THR A 66 -15.16 -10.92 20.38
N LEU A 67 -15.77 -12.01 20.89
CA LEU A 67 -15.10 -13.29 21.01
C LEU A 67 -14.71 -13.79 19.62
N GLY A 68 -13.45 -14.17 19.42
CA GLY A 68 -12.91 -14.54 18.10
C GLY A 68 -12.03 -13.47 17.46
N LEU A 69 -12.17 -12.19 17.82
CA LEU A 69 -11.35 -11.12 17.26
C LEU A 69 -9.92 -11.15 17.81
N THR A 70 -8.93 -11.05 16.94
CA THR A 70 -7.52 -10.97 17.34
C THR A 70 -7.19 -9.61 17.93
N ARG A 71 -6.55 -9.62 19.10
CA ARG A 71 -5.96 -8.46 19.77
C ARG A 71 -4.45 -8.43 19.54
N LEU A 72 -3.93 -7.31 19.06
CA LEU A 72 -2.51 -7.14 18.75
C LEU A 72 -1.74 -6.79 20.02
N SER A 73 -0.68 -7.53 20.32
CA SER A 73 0.08 -7.41 21.56
C SER A 73 0.85 -6.09 21.69
N GLU A 74 1.30 -5.52 20.57
CA GLU A 74 2.12 -4.30 20.55
C GLU A 74 1.31 -3.03 20.80
N THR A 75 0.05 -2.97 20.33
CA THR A 75 -0.83 -1.80 20.42
C THR A 75 -1.97 -1.96 21.42
N ASP A 76 -2.27 -3.19 21.83
CA ASP A 76 -3.45 -3.55 22.60
C ASP A 76 -4.78 -3.14 21.92
N THR A 77 -4.80 -3.18 20.58
CA THR A 77 -5.97 -2.89 19.74
C THR A 77 -6.49 -4.15 19.06
N LEU A 78 -7.74 -4.13 18.59
CA LEU A 78 -8.28 -5.23 17.78
C LEU A 78 -7.81 -5.08 16.34
N LEU A 79 -7.41 -6.18 15.71
CA LEU A 79 -6.98 -6.20 14.32
C LEU A 79 -8.07 -5.67 13.37
N VAL A 80 -9.34 -5.99 13.66
CA VAL A 80 -10.48 -5.49 12.86
C VAL A 80 -10.59 -3.96 12.90
N ASP A 81 -10.24 -3.33 14.02
CA ASP A 81 -10.25 -1.87 14.16
C ASP A 81 -9.06 -1.25 13.41
N GLU A 82 -7.87 -1.85 13.51
CA GLU A 82 -6.70 -1.41 12.75
C GLU A 82 -6.92 -1.50 11.23
N ILE A 83 -7.51 -2.61 10.76
CA ILE A 83 -7.90 -2.79 9.35
C ILE A 83 -8.97 -1.78 8.96
N LYS A 84 -9.97 -1.54 9.82
CA LYS A 84 -11.02 -0.56 9.53
C LYS A 84 -10.48 0.86 9.41
N ASN A 85 -9.50 1.21 10.24
CA ASN A 85 -8.88 2.53 10.26
C ASN A 85 -7.94 2.76 9.06
N ASP A 86 -7.27 1.71 8.57
CA ASP A 86 -6.34 1.81 7.44
C ASP A 86 -6.36 0.55 6.54
N PRO A 87 -7.48 0.27 5.84
CA PRO A 87 -7.68 -1.00 5.14
C PRO A 87 -6.69 -1.19 4.00
N ALA A 88 -6.26 -0.11 3.35
CA ALA A 88 -5.34 -0.17 2.23
C ALA A 88 -3.93 -0.62 2.65
N SER A 89 -3.45 -0.20 3.83
CA SER A 89 -2.14 -0.63 4.34
C SER A 89 -2.13 -2.09 4.78
N TRP A 90 -3.24 -2.60 5.33
CA TRP A 90 -3.34 -3.99 5.77
C TRP A 90 -3.67 -4.96 4.64
N LEU A 91 -4.67 -4.66 3.81
CA LEU A 91 -5.23 -5.59 2.82
C LEU A 91 -4.71 -5.33 1.39
N GLY A 92 -4.14 -4.14 1.17
CA GLY A 92 -3.81 -3.66 -0.18
C GLY A 92 -5.05 -3.11 -0.88
N PRO A 93 -4.98 -1.95 -1.55
CA PRO A 93 -6.16 -1.30 -2.12
C PRO A 93 -6.74 -1.98 -3.37
N ALA A 94 -6.02 -2.90 -4.01
CA ALA A 94 -6.64 -3.75 -5.04
C ALA A 94 -7.69 -4.67 -4.39
N HIS A 95 -7.36 -5.21 -3.22
CA HIS A 95 -8.30 -5.95 -2.39
C HIS A 95 -9.40 -5.04 -1.86
N VAL A 96 -9.06 -3.89 -1.27
CA VAL A 96 -10.04 -2.93 -0.74
C VAL A 96 -10.99 -2.42 -1.82
N GLY A 97 -10.50 -2.15 -3.02
CA GLY A 97 -11.34 -1.72 -4.15
C GLY A 97 -12.36 -2.78 -4.59
N LYS A 98 -12.06 -4.07 -4.37
CA LYS A 98 -12.94 -5.18 -4.73
C LYS A 98 -13.83 -5.67 -3.58
N TYR A 99 -13.31 -5.64 -2.36
CA TYR A 99 -13.88 -6.33 -1.20
C TYR A 99 -14.01 -5.43 0.04
N GLY A 100 -13.56 -4.17 -0.02
CA GLY A 100 -13.55 -3.27 1.12
C GLY A 100 -12.61 -3.75 2.23
N ASN A 101 -13.08 -3.68 3.48
CA ASN A 101 -12.28 -4.01 4.67
C ASN A 101 -12.37 -5.51 5.04
N ASP A 102 -13.03 -6.30 4.22
CA ASP A 102 -13.28 -7.71 4.44
C ASP A 102 -12.02 -8.52 4.12
N THR A 103 -11.41 -9.18 5.10
CA THR A 103 -10.17 -9.96 4.93
C THR A 103 -10.34 -11.18 4.02
N LYS A 104 -11.60 -11.61 3.76
CA LYS A 104 -11.96 -12.85 3.06
C LYS A 104 -11.52 -14.14 3.72
N LEU A 105 -10.90 -14.09 4.91
CA LEU A 105 -10.26 -15.25 5.53
C LEU A 105 -10.51 -15.31 7.04
N LEU A 106 -10.78 -16.51 7.52
CA LEU A 106 -10.57 -16.92 8.91
C LEU A 106 -9.61 -18.11 8.92
N ILE A 107 -8.62 -18.08 9.81
CA ILE A 107 -7.61 -19.13 9.96
C ILE A 107 -7.66 -19.63 11.40
N LYS A 108 -7.63 -20.96 11.57
CA LYS A 108 -7.63 -21.60 12.87
C LYS A 108 -6.52 -22.64 12.99
N LEU A 109 -5.96 -22.77 14.19
CA LEU A 109 -5.42 -24.06 14.63
C LEU A 109 -6.55 -24.79 15.33
N LEU A 110 -6.81 -26.04 14.93
CA LEU A 110 -7.91 -26.83 15.48
C LEU A 110 -7.37 -28.15 16.02
N ASP A 111 -7.66 -28.43 17.29
CA ASP A 111 -7.37 -29.69 17.98
C ASP A 111 -8.69 -30.43 18.23
N ALA A 112 -8.93 -31.47 17.45
CA ALA A 112 -10.07 -32.36 17.59
C ALA A 112 -9.81 -33.32 18.77
N GLY A 113 -9.89 -32.83 20.01
CA GLY A 113 -9.74 -33.64 21.23
C GLY A 113 -10.83 -34.70 21.41
N GLN A 114 -11.91 -34.59 20.65
CA GLN A 114 -12.90 -35.63 20.34
C GLN A 114 -13.28 -35.48 18.86
N ARG A 115 -13.94 -36.48 18.25
CA ARG A 115 -14.50 -36.33 16.90
C ARG A 115 -15.47 -35.14 16.88
N LEU A 116 -15.38 -34.30 15.86
CA LEU A 116 -16.34 -33.20 15.65
C LEU A 116 -17.69 -33.74 15.17
N PRO A 117 -18.79 -33.00 15.38
CA PRO A 117 -20.10 -33.43 14.90
C PRO A 117 -20.13 -33.64 13.39
N ILE A 118 -21.03 -34.50 12.90
CA ILE A 118 -21.39 -34.47 11.48
C ILE A 118 -22.06 -33.13 11.18
N HIS A 119 -21.51 -32.39 10.22
CA HIS A 119 -22.02 -31.07 9.88
C HIS A 119 -21.73 -30.69 8.43
N ALA A 120 -22.33 -29.59 8.01
CA ALA A 120 -22.10 -28.96 6.71
C ALA A 120 -22.20 -27.44 6.82
N HIS A 121 -21.73 -26.78 5.77
CA HIS A 121 -21.64 -25.33 5.68
C HIS A 121 -22.35 -24.82 4.42
N PRO A 122 -23.19 -23.78 4.49
CA PRO A 122 -23.91 -23.31 3.31
C PRO A 122 -22.99 -22.56 2.33
N HIS A 123 -23.36 -22.57 1.05
CA HIS A 123 -22.79 -21.69 0.03
C HIS A 123 -23.18 -20.23 0.28
N VAL A 124 -22.37 -19.27 -0.20
CA VAL A 124 -22.60 -17.83 -0.02
C VAL A 124 -23.98 -17.38 -0.51
N ASP A 125 -24.45 -17.91 -1.64
CA ASP A 125 -25.78 -17.56 -2.18
C ASP A 125 -26.91 -17.97 -1.24
N TRP A 126 -26.80 -19.17 -0.63
CA TRP A 126 -27.77 -19.66 0.34
C TRP A 126 -27.71 -18.84 1.61
N ALA A 127 -26.49 -18.58 2.12
CA ALA A 127 -26.26 -17.84 3.35
C ALA A 127 -26.81 -16.41 3.27
N LYS A 128 -26.59 -15.75 2.13
CA LYS A 128 -27.12 -14.41 1.85
C LYS A 128 -28.64 -14.39 1.80
N LEU A 129 -29.25 -15.37 1.15
CA LEU A 129 -30.71 -15.42 0.99
C LEU A 129 -31.44 -15.77 2.29
N HIS A 130 -30.87 -16.62 3.13
CA HIS A 130 -31.59 -17.24 4.23
C HIS A 130 -31.18 -16.80 5.64
N VAL A 131 -29.91 -16.43 5.84
CA VAL A 131 -29.40 -15.99 7.14
C VAL A 131 -28.73 -14.61 7.10
N ASN A 132 -28.88 -13.89 5.98
CA ASN A 132 -28.39 -12.53 5.77
C ASN A 132 -26.88 -12.39 6.06
N ARG A 133 -26.09 -13.35 5.57
CA ARG A 133 -24.64 -13.37 5.67
C ARG A 133 -23.98 -13.06 4.33
N ASN A 134 -22.80 -12.45 4.37
CA ASN A 134 -22.11 -12.01 3.16
C ASN A 134 -21.20 -13.08 2.57
N HIS A 135 -20.97 -14.18 3.30
CA HIS A 135 -20.16 -15.31 2.86
C HIS A 135 -20.85 -16.63 3.17
N GLY A 136 -20.39 -17.67 2.49
CA GLY A 136 -20.66 -19.05 2.89
C GLY A 136 -19.66 -19.48 3.95
N LYS A 137 -19.35 -20.78 4.00
CA LYS A 137 -18.21 -21.29 4.76
C LYS A 137 -17.57 -22.48 4.03
N ALA A 138 -16.98 -22.21 2.87
CA ALA A 138 -15.98 -23.11 2.29
C ALA A 138 -14.75 -23.17 3.23
N GLU A 139 -14.15 -24.34 3.38
CA GLU A 139 -12.96 -24.51 4.23
C GLU A 139 -11.97 -25.53 3.66
N ALA A 140 -10.74 -25.48 4.14
CA ALA A 140 -9.72 -26.47 3.86
C ALA A 140 -8.79 -26.68 5.06
N TRP A 141 -8.30 -27.90 5.18
CA TRP A 141 -7.46 -28.33 6.30
C TRP A 141 -6.07 -28.71 5.82
N HIS A 142 -5.05 -28.32 6.57
CA HIS A 142 -3.71 -28.86 6.49
C HIS A 142 -3.41 -29.70 7.73
N ILE A 143 -3.19 -31.00 7.52
CA ILE A 143 -3.10 -31.97 8.61
C ILE A 143 -1.72 -31.93 9.26
N LEU A 144 -1.68 -31.67 10.57
CA LEU A 144 -0.45 -31.66 11.37
C LEU A 144 -0.28 -32.94 12.20
N THR A 145 -1.39 -33.57 12.60
CA THR A 145 -1.40 -34.90 13.23
C THR A 145 -2.29 -35.83 12.42
N PRO A 146 -1.78 -36.99 11.96
CA PRO A 146 -2.56 -37.97 11.20
C PRO A 146 -3.82 -38.41 11.93
N GLY A 147 -4.80 -38.87 11.16
CA GLY A 147 -6.05 -39.39 11.69
C GLY A 147 -7.03 -39.71 10.58
N GLU A 148 -8.31 -39.62 10.90
CA GLU A 148 -9.39 -39.94 9.99
C GLU A 148 -10.35 -38.77 9.84
N VAL A 149 -10.80 -38.53 8.62
CA VAL A 149 -11.87 -37.58 8.32
C VAL A 149 -13.01 -38.28 7.61
N TYR A 150 -14.21 -37.73 7.76
CA TYR A 150 -15.41 -38.22 7.09
C TYR A 150 -15.85 -37.17 6.07
N LEU A 151 -16.07 -37.57 4.81
CA LEU A 151 -16.35 -36.64 3.71
C LEU A 151 -17.45 -37.19 2.78
N GLY A 152 -18.53 -36.43 2.62
CA GLY A 152 -19.64 -36.75 1.71
C GLY A 152 -20.29 -38.11 1.96
N LEU A 153 -21.32 -38.44 1.17
CA LEU A 153 -21.99 -39.74 1.25
C LEU A 153 -21.46 -40.68 0.17
N LYS A 154 -21.25 -41.95 0.53
CA LYS A 154 -20.93 -43.03 -0.42
C LYS A 154 -22.09 -43.35 -1.33
N GLU A 155 -23.30 -43.26 -0.79
CA GLU A 155 -24.57 -43.38 -1.49
C GLU A 155 -25.49 -42.29 -0.96
N GLY A 156 -25.99 -41.44 -1.87
CA GLY A 156 -26.88 -40.35 -1.53
C GLY A 156 -28.23 -40.82 -1.01
N VAL A 157 -28.89 -39.98 -0.22
CA VAL A 157 -30.23 -40.21 0.33
C VAL A 157 -31.14 -39.03 0.07
N SER A 158 -32.44 -39.23 0.23
CA SER A 158 -33.36 -38.08 0.22
C SER A 158 -33.16 -37.20 1.46
N GLU A 159 -33.42 -35.90 1.31
CA GLU A 159 -33.43 -34.96 2.45
C GLU A 159 -34.35 -35.44 3.58
N ALA A 160 -35.50 -36.02 3.24
CA ALA A 160 -36.46 -36.55 4.22
C ALA A 160 -35.91 -37.74 5.02
N GLU A 161 -35.10 -38.60 4.41
CA GLU A 161 -34.41 -39.69 5.10
C GLU A 161 -33.30 -39.16 6.00
N MET A 162 -32.50 -38.22 5.50
CA MET A 162 -31.47 -37.56 6.31
C MET A 162 -32.08 -36.87 7.54
N LEU A 163 -33.18 -36.13 7.37
CA LEU A 163 -33.88 -35.48 8.48
C LEU A 163 -34.39 -36.46 9.54
N LYS A 164 -34.87 -37.65 9.14
CA LYS A 164 -35.26 -38.70 10.10
C LYS A 164 -34.07 -39.19 10.92
N MET A 165 -32.93 -39.43 10.28
CA MET A 165 -31.70 -39.84 10.97
C MET A 165 -31.19 -38.76 11.93
N VAL A 166 -31.28 -37.48 11.52
CA VAL A 166 -30.92 -36.33 12.36
C VAL A 166 -31.85 -36.24 13.58
N ASP A 167 -33.17 -36.33 13.41
CA ASP A 167 -34.12 -36.27 14.53
C ASP A 167 -33.93 -37.44 15.51
N ALA A 168 -33.69 -38.64 14.99
CA ALA A 168 -33.42 -39.83 15.78
C ALA A 168 -31.98 -39.91 16.35
N GLN A 169 -31.09 -39.00 15.95
CA GLN A 169 -29.65 -39.03 16.26
C GLN A 169 -29.00 -40.39 15.93
N GLU A 170 -29.29 -40.94 14.74
CA GLU A 170 -28.69 -42.17 14.20
C GLU A 170 -27.26 -41.94 13.69
N ILE A 171 -26.39 -41.50 14.59
CA ILE A 171 -25.02 -41.02 14.30
C ILE A 171 -24.18 -42.12 13.64
N GLU A 172 -24.24 -43.33 14.16
CA GLU A 172 -23.47 -44.47 13.65
C GLU A 172 -23.87 -44.83 12.22
N THR A 173 -25.17 -44.74 11.90
CA THR A 173 -25.69 -44.92 10.54
C THR A 173 -25.18 -43.82 9.62
N MET A 174 -25.31 -42.55 10.02
CA MET A 174 -24.86 -41.42 9.21
C MET A 174 -23.34 -41.49 8.95
N LEU A 175 -22.52 -41.79 9.96
CA LEU A 175 -21.08 -41.98 9.78
C LEU A 175 -20.76 -43.16 8.86
N ALA A 176 -21.47 -44.28 9.00
CA ALA A 176 -21.27 -45.46 8.16
C ALA A 176 -21.63 -45.21 6.70
N MET A 177 -22.45 -44.20 6.40
CA MET A 177 -22.77 -43.79 5.04
C MET A 177 -21.71 -42.87 4.42
N MET A 178 -20.87 -42.24 5.22
CA MET A 178 -19.85 -41.30 4.74
C MET A 178 -18.56 -42.01 4.29
N HIS A 179 -17.76 -41.34 3.46
CA HIS A 179 -16.41 -41.81 3.15
C HIS A 179 -15.49 -41.56 4.34
N ARG A 180 -14.96 -42.62 4.93
CA ARG A 180 -13.91 -42.54 5.97
C ARG A 180 -12.55 -42.55 5.29
N VAL A 181 -11.83 -41.43 5.39
CA VAL A 181 -10.55 -41.21 4.73
C VAL A 181 -9.44 -41.08 5.77
N GLU A 182 -8.44 -41.94 5.68
CA GLU A 182 -7.19 -41.77 6.43
C GLU A 182 -6.36 -40.64 5.83
N VAL A 183 -5.94 -39.70 6.68
CA VAL A 183 -5.11 -38.55 6.32
C VAL A 183 -3.79 -38.58 7.08
N GLN A 184 -2.72 -38.23 6.40
CA GLN A 184 -1.36 -38.22 6.94
C GLN A 184 -0.89 -36.78 7.20
N GLU A 185 0.18 -36.63 7.98
CA GLU A 185 0.83 -35.32 8.18
C GLU A 185 1.23 -34.72 6.83
N GLY A 186 0.82 -33.48 6.59
CA GLY A 186 1.08 -32.74 5.36
C GLY A 186 0.03 -32.90 4.26
N ASP A 187 -0.89 -33.87 4.39
CA ASP A 187 -2.06 -33.96 3.52
C ASP A 187 -2.94 -32.72 3.69
N THR A 188 -3.70 -32.40 2.66
CA THR A 188 -4.73 -31.37 2.75
C THR A 188 -6.07 -31.89 2.26
N VAL A 189 -7.14 -31.33 2.83
CA VAL A 189 -8.51 -31.66 2.51
C VAL A 189 -9.24 -30.36 2.21
N TYR A 190 -9.89 -30.27 1.06
CA TYR A 190 -10.81 -29.18 0.73
C TYR A 190 -12.25 -29.63 0.98
N VAL A 191 -13.01 -28.81 1.70
CA VAL A 191 -14.43 -29.03 2.02
C VAL A 191 -15.24 -27.93 1.35
N PRO A 192 -15.80 -28.20 0.15
CA PRO A 192 -16.67 -27.25 -0.52
C PRO A 192 -17.97 -27.04 0.26
N PRO A 193 -18.67 -25.90 0.05
CA PRO A 193 -19.95 -25.65 0.66
C PRO A 193 -20.97 -26.77 0.34
N GLY A 194 -21.76 -27.13 1.35
CA GLY A 194 -22.78 -28.18 1.32
C GLY A 194 -22.26 -29.57 1.67
N LEU A 195 -20.96 -29.83 1.52
CA LEU A 195 -20.40 -31.15 1.76
C LEU A 195 -20.55 -31.55 3.24
N LEU A 196 -21.21 -32.69 3.49
CA LEU A 196 -21.23 -33.29 4.82
C LEU A 196 -19.84 -33.76 5.22
N HIS A 197 -19.40 -33.41 6.42
CA HIS A 197 -18.09 -33.78 6.91
C HIS A 197 -18.02 -33.89 8.44
N ALA A 198 -16.98 -34.57 8.92
CA ALA A 198 -16.58 -34.60 10.32
C ALA A 198 -15.07 -34.84 10.45
N ILE A 199 -14.47 -34.24 11.46
CA ILE A 199 -13.03 -34.39 11.76
C ILE A 199 -12.87 -35.40 12.88
N GLY A 200 -12.07 -36.45 12.67
CA GLY A 200 -11.82 -37.51 13.65
C GLY A 200 -11.07 -37.03 14.89
N GLU A 201 -11.24 -37.77 15.97
CA GLU A 201 -10.52 -37.53 17.22
C GLU A 201 -9.01 -37.64 17.02
N GLY A 202 -8.27 -36.75 17.67
CA GLY A 202 -6.82 -36.74 17.74
C GLY A 202 -6.14 -35.89 16.68
N ILE A 203 -6.88 -35.41 15.66
CA ILE A 203 -6.32 -34.58 14.60
C ILE A 203 -6.00 -33.17 15.15
N LEU A 204 -4.79 -32.72 14.84
CA LEU A 204 -4.40 -31.31 14.88
C LEU A 204 -4.25 -30.84 13.44
N LEU A 205 -4.82 -29.68 13.10
CA LEU A 205 -4.77 -29.13 11.76
C LEU A 205 -4.70 -27.60 11.76
N VAL A 206 -4.27 -27.04 10.62
CA VAL A 206 -4.51 -25.65 10.25
C VAL A 206 -5.73 -25.60 9.35
N GLU A 207 -6.76 -24.87 9.74
CA GLU A 207 -7.96 -24.62 8.95
C GLU A 207 -7.88 -23.24 8.32
N VAL A 208 -8.12 -23.14 7.02
CA VAL A 208 -8.40 -21.88 6.33
C VAL A 208 -9.83 -21.93 5.82
N GLN A 209 -10.58 -20.86 6.01
CA GLN A 209 -11.99 -20.80 5.64
C GLN A 209 -12.42 -19.38 5.25
N GLU A 210 -13.56 -19.28 4.59
CA GLU A 210 -14.29 -18.00 4.48
C GLU A 210 -14.59 -17.42 5.90
N PRO A 211 -14.76 -16.10 6.06
CA PRO A 211 -14.73 -15.44 7.37
C PRO A 211 -16.05 -15.53 8.14
N GLU A 212 -16.60 -16.74 8.30
CA GLU A 212 -17.88 -17.01 8.98
C GLU A 212 -17.78 -18.15 10.01
N ASP A 213 -18.57 -18.07 11.08
CA ASP A 213 -18.68 -19.11 12.12
C ASP A 213 -20.08 -19.74 12.10
N MET A 214 -20.47 -20.34 10.97
CA MET A 214 -21.79 -20.94 10.81
C MET A 214 -21.71 -22.43 10.48
N SER A 215 -22.59 -23.23 11.08
CA SER A 215 -22.64 -24.68 10.84
C SER A 215 -24.06 -25.19 10.91
N ILE A 216 -24.40 -26.10 10.01
CA ILE A 216 -25.62 -26.91 10.11
C ILE A 216 -25.19 -28.23 10.74
N LEU A 217 -25.56 -28.44 12.01
CA LEU A 217 -25.13 -29.58 12.81
C LEU A 217 -26.18 -30.69 12.72
N LEU A 218 -25.80 -31.86 12.21
CA LEU A 218 -26.66 -33.03 12.11
C LEU A 218 -26.55 -33.95 13.34
N GLU A 219 -25.55 -33.69 14.17
CA GLU A 219 -25.23 -34.46 15.36
C GLU A 219 -24.96 -33.54 16.55
N TRP A 220 -25.42 -33.94 17.74
CA TRP A 220 -25.14 -33.21 18.98
C TRP A 220 -25.18 -34.05 20.25
N ARG A 221 -25.55 -35.35 20.19
CA ARG A 221 -25.72 -36.25 21.35
C ARG A 221 -24.56 -36.19 22.35
N ASP A 222 -23.32 -36.14 21.86
CA ASP A 222 -22.10 -36.26 22.67
C ASP A 222 -21.35 -34.92 22.84
N PHE A 223 -22.04 -33.80 22.62
CA PHE A 223 -21.46 -32.45 22.66
C PHE A 223 -22.20 -31.54 23.65
N LYS A 224 -21.50 -30.51 24.17
CA LYS A 224 -22.12 -29.49 25.04
C LYS A 224 -22.85 -28.43 24.22
N LEU A 225 -23.86 -28.84 23.45
CA LEU A 225 -24.69 -27.93 22.66
C LEU A 225 -26.13 -28.47 22.56
N ASP A 226 -27.11 -27.61 22.32
CA ASP A 226 -28.50 -28.01 22.07
C ASP A 226 -28.76 -28.01 20.56
N GLY A 227 -28.54 -29.14 19.89
CA GLY A 227 -28.60 -29.15 18.43
C GLY A 227 -30.01 -28.98 17.87
N LYS A 228 -31.05 -29.23 18.68
CA LYS A 228 -32.45 -28.93 18.30
C LYS A 228 -32.69 -27.43 18.17
N LYS A 229 -31.92 -26.61 18.87
CA LYS A 229 -31.99 -25.15 18.85
C LYS A 229 -30.91 -24.54 17.97
N ASP A 230 -29.69 -25.02 18.10
CA ASP A 230 -28.49 -24.38 17.57
C ASP A 230 -28.06 -24.98 16.22
N GLY A 231 -28.47 -26.21 15.89
CA GLY A 231 -27.97 -26.96 14.74
C GLY A 231 -28.52 -26.53 13.37
N HIS A 232 -29.48 -25.62 13.33
CA HIS A 232 -30.22 -25.28 12.10
C HIS A 232 -30.23 -23.77 11.78
N LEU A 233 -29.30 -23.00 12.34
CA LEU A 233 -29.12 -21.57 12.07
C LEU A 233 -30.40 -20.71 12.29
N GLY A 234 -31.29 -21.14 13.19
CA GLY A 234 -32.56 -20.45 13.46
C GLY A 234 -33.67 -20.63 12.41
N LEU A 235 -33.48 -21.47 11.38
CA LEU A 235 -34.47 -21.65 10.30
C LEU A 235 -35.37 -22.89 10.43
N GLY A 236 -35.02 -23.81 11.31
CA GLY A 236 -35.55 -25.18 11.34
C GLY A 236 -34.80 -26.10 10.37
N PHE A 237 -34.73 -27.39 10.72
CA PHE A 237 -33.94 -28.37 9.98
C PHE A 237 -34.41 -28.59 8.53
N GLU A 238 -35.71 -28.54 8.26
CA GLU A 238 -36.23 -28.66 6.89
C GLU A 238 -35.63 -27.61 5.96
N LYS A 239 -35.52 -26.36 6.43
CA LYS A 239 -34.94 -25.30 5.62
C LYS A 239 -33.41 -25.38 5.59
N ALA A 240 -32.77 -25.64 6.73
CA ALA A 240 -31.32 -25.77 6.81
C ALA A 240 -30.79 -26.90 5.90
N MET A 241 -31.50 -28.03 5.82
CA MET A 241 -31.12 -29.18 5.00
C MET A 241 -31.00 -28.84 3.50
N THR A 242 -31.72 -27.83 3.01
CA THR A 242 -31.59 -27.36 1.62
C THR A 242 -30.23 -26.76 1.27
N ALA A 243 -29.36 -26.53 2.27
CA ALA A 243 -27.97 -26.11 2.10
C ALA A 243 -26.96 -27.26 2.20
N VAL A 244 -27.44 -28.49 2.45
CA VAL A 244 -26.60 -29.68 2.69
C VAL A 244 -26.67 -30.58 1.45
N ASP A 245 -25.51 -30.99 0.95
CA ASP A 245 -25.41 -31.95 -0.15
C ASP A 245 -25.56 -33.37 0.40
N VAL A 246 -26.72 -33.96 0.15
CA VAL A 246 -27.07 -35.36 0.49
C VAL A 246 -26.99 -36.29 -0.72
N SER A 247 -26.34 -35.86 -1.80
CA SER A 247 -26.10 -36.70 -2.99
C SER A 247 -24.88 -37.61 -2.82
N THR A 248 -24.72 -38.57 -3.74
CA THR A 248 -23.55 -39.44 -3.79
C THR A 248 -22.30 -38.65 -4.18
N LEU A 249 -21.24 -38.73 -3.35
CA LEU A 249 -19.89 -38.31 -3.71
C LEU A 249 -19.14 -39.52 -4.29
N THR A 250 -18.75 -39.45 -5.57
CA THR A 250 -17.99 -40.55 -6.19
C THR A 250 -16.54 -40.58 -5.71
N GLU A 251 -15.86 -41.72 -5.87
CA GLU A 251 -14.43 -41.86 -5.56
C GLU A 251 -13.56 -40.88 -6.37
N GLU A 252 -13.92 -40.61 -7.64
CA GLU A 252 -13.21 -39.61 -8.44
C GLU A 252 -13.35 -38.22 -7.84
N GLN A 253 -14.57 -37.81 -7.45
CA GLN A 253 -14.80 -36.51 -6.82
C GLN A 253 -14.07 -36.42 -5.47
N LEU A 254 -14.14 -37.47 -4.64
CA LEU A 254 -13.43 -37.56 -3.37
C LEU A 254 -11.92 -37.37 -3.56
N SER A 255 -11.33 -38.01 -4.58
CA SER A 255 -9.90 -37.91 -4.87
C SER A 255 -9.44 -36.49 -5.22
N LEU A 256 -10.35 -35.63 -5.70
CA LEU A 256 -10.06 -34.22 -6.00
C LEU A 256 -10.10 -33.32 -4.76
N LEU A 257 -10.73 -33.78 -3.67
CA LEU A 257 -10.82 -33.04 -2.41
C LEU A 257 -9.59 -33.27 -1.52
N VAL A 258 -8.90 -34.39 -1.68
CA VAL A 258 -7.77 -34.79 -0.82
C VAL A 258 -6.45 -34.71 -1.59
N VAL A 259 -5.62 -33.71 -1.29
CA VAL A 259 -4.31 -33.55 -1.93
C VAL A 259 -3.23 -34.16 -1.04
N ARG A 260 -2.67 -35.28 -1.47
CA ARG A 260 -1.62 -36.00 -0.74
C ARG A 260 -0.31 -35.20 -0.65
N ALA A 261 0.38 -35.30 0.48
CA ALA A 261 1.68 -34.65 0.69
C ALA A 261 2.76 -35.24 -0.23
N GLN A 262 2.78 -36.57 -0.35
CA GLN A 262 3.81 -37.28 -1.09
C GLN A 262 3.69 -37.02 -2.60
N GLY A 263 4.79 -36.64 -3.23
CA GLY A 263 4.85 -36.41 -4.68
C GLY A 263 4.28 -35.06 -5.14
N ARG A 264 3.87 -34.18 -4.21
CA ARG A 264 3.44 -32.82 -4.51
C ARG A 264 4.62 -32.00 -5.06
N LYS A 265 4.40 -31.32 -6.20
CA LYS A 265 5.41 -30.45 -6.86
C LYS A 265 5.09 -28.96 -6.79
N SER A 266 3.84 -28.62 -6.46
CA SER A 266 3.36 -27.23 -6.33
C SER A 266 3.61 -26.73 -4.91
N SER A 267 3.87 -25.42 -4.77
CA SER A 267 3.87 -24.74 -3.46
C SER A 267 2.47 -24.66 -2.87
N ASN A 268 1.43 -24.51 -3.71
CA ASN A 268 0.04 -24.51 -3.27
C ASN A 268 -0.34 -25.90 -2.74
N LEU A 269 -0.87 -25.92 -1.53
CA LEU A 269 -1.27 -27.14 -0.83
C LEU A 269 -2.70 -27.55 -1.13
N LEU A 270 -3.54 -26.65 -1.63
CA LEU A 270 -4.98 -26.90 -1.72
C LEU A 270 -5.39 -27.43 -3.09
N ALA A 271 -6.57 -28.06 -3.13
CA ALA A 271 -7.23 -28.45 -4.37
C ALA A 271 -7.47 -27.21 -5.26
N GLN A 272 -7.45 -27.39 -6.58
CA GLN A 272 -7.63 -26.29 -7.54
C GLN A 272 -8.97 -25.55 -7.34
N SER A 273 -10.03 -26.26 -6.96
CA SER A 273 -11.34 -25.70 -6.66
C SER A 273 -11.37 -24.82 -5.41
N ALA A 274 -10.43 -24.99 -4.47
CA ALA A 274 -10.34 -24.14 -3.28
C ALA A 274 -9.85 -22.71 -3.60
N LEU A 275 -9.13 -22.54 -4.73
CA LEU A 275 -8.53 -21.26 -5.13
C LEU A 275 -9.56 -20.18 -5.48
N GLU A 276 -10.83 -20.53 -5.62
CA GLU A 276 -11.92 -19.56 -5.68
C GLU A 276 -12.03 -18.73 -4.40
N TYR A 277 -11.74 -19.34 -3.25
CA TYR A 277 -11.91 -18.74 -1.93
C TYR A 277 -10.57 -18.34 -1.31
N PHE A 278 -9.59 -19.24 -1.33
CA PHE A 278 -8.33 -19.04 -0.63
C PHE A 278 -7.19 -19.88 -1.20
N ARG A 279 -5.96 -19.48 -0.89
CA ARG A 279 -4.72 -20.15 -1.29
C ARG A 279 -3.86 -20.39 -0.05
N MET A 280 -3.18 -21.54 0.01
CA MET A 280 -2.23 -21.88 1.08
C MET A 280 -0.96 -22.44 0.45
N ASP A 281 0.17 -21.79 0.66
CA ASP A 281 1.47 -22.25 0.17
C ASP A 281 2.32 -22.83 1.32
N ARG A 282 3.16 -23.83 1.00
CA ARG A 282 4.20 -24.34 1.90
C ARG A 282 5.59 -24.09 1.34
N PHE A 283 6.48 -23.67 2.22
CA PHE A 283 7.90 -23.49 1.92
C PHE A 283 8.73 -24.33 2.89
N GLU A 284 9.66 -25.12 2.35
CA GLU A 284 10.63 -25.92 3.13
C GLU A 284 12.05 -25.36 3.05
N GLN A 285 12.24 -24.33 2.22
CA GLN A 285 13.49 -23.64 1.96
C GLN A 285 13.20 -22.13 1.97
N ASP A 286 14.27 -21.33 1.97
CA ASP A 286 14.16 -19.88 1.86
C ASP A 286 13.34 -19.50 0.62
N ALA A 287 12.33 -18.64 0.83
CA ALA A 287 11.42 -18.20 -0.20
C ALA A 287 11.11 -16.71 -0.04
N GLU A 288 10.99 -16.03 -1.17
CA GLU A 288 10.42 -14.69 -1.25
C GLU A 288 8.94 -14.82 -1.59
N VAL A 289 8.10 -14.10 -0.85
CA VAL A 289 6.64 -14.08 -1.05
C VAL A 289 6.19 -12.64 -1.20
N ASP A 290 5.19 -12.42 -2.06
CA ASP A 290 4.64 -11.09 -2.30
C ASP A 290 4.18 -10.44 -0.99
N ALA A 291 4.27 -9.13 -0.86
CA ALA A 291 3.73 -8.43 0.30
C ALA A 291 2.20 -8.28 0.20
N SER A 292 1.46 -9.01 1.03
CA SER A 292 0.00 -8.88 1.18
C SER A 292 -0.45 -9.29 2.59
N PHE A 293 -1.76 -9.18 2.88
CA PHE A 293 -2.34 -9.72 4.11
C PHE A 293 -2.18 -11.25 4.14
N GLN A 294 -1.15 -11.72 4.83
CA GLN A 294 -0.78 -13.13 4.90
C GLN A 294 -0.54 -13.54 6.33
N VAL A 295 -1.12 -14.68 6.70
CA VAL A 295 -0.84 -15.34 7.96
C VAL A 295 0.16 -16.45 7.71
N ILE A 296 1.31 -16.36 8.36
CA ILE A 296 2.35 -17.38 8.27
C ILE A 296 2.29 -18.24 9.53
N VAL A 297 2.22 -19.56 9.36
CA VAL A 297 2.27 -20.55 10.46
C VAL A 297 3.58 -21.33 10.35
N VAL A 298 4.44 -21.24 11.36
CA VAL A 298 5.70 -22.00 11.37
C VAL A 298 5.40 -23.44 11.80
N LEU A 299 5.46 -24.39 10.87
CA LEU A 299 5.12 -25.78 11.17
C LEU A 299 6.21 -26.51 11.96
N LYS A 300 7.49 -26.33 11.58
CA LYS A 300 8.62 -27.04 12.17
C LYS A 300 9.87 -26.19 12.20
N GLY A 301 10.70 -26.38 13.22
CA GLY A 301 11.99 -25.69 13.36
C GLY A 301 11.83 -24.22 13.73
N SER A 302 12.67 -23.39 13.13
CA SER A 302 12.64 -21.93 13.26
C SER A 302 12.79 -21.28 11.89
N VAL A 303 12.07 -20.19 11.67
CA VAL A 303 12.12 -19.40 10.45
C VAL A 303 12.51 -17.98 10.82
N GLU A 304 13.48 -17.42 10.12
CA GLU A 304 13.74 -15.99 10.15
C GLU A 304 12.88 -15.31 9.09
N ILE A 305 11.95 -14.47 9.52
CA ILE A 305 11.20 -13.64 8.59
C ILE A 305 11.87 -12.29 8.49
N LYS A 306 12.22 -11.94 7.24
CA LYS A 306 12.75 -10.65 6.87
C LYS A 306 11.73 -10.00 5.96
N VAL A 307 11.13 -8.93 6.46
CA VAL A 307 10.32 -8.05 5.63
C VAL A 307 11.28 -7.08 4.94
N GLY A 308 11.45 -7.26 3.63
CA GLY A 308 12.38 -6.49 2.80
C GLY A 308 13.84 -6.98 2.76
N GLY A 309 14.58 -6.57 1.72
CA GLY A 309 16.00 -6.91 1.54
C GLY A 309 17.01 -6.01 2.28
N GLY A 310 18.10 -6.58 2.82
CA GLY A 310 19.18 -5.87 3.54
C GLY A 310 19.24 -6.19 5.04
N SER A 311 19.97 -5.38 5.84
CA SER A 311 20.17 -5.54 7.29
C SER A 311 18.92 -5.33 8.16
N SER A 312 17.73 -5.65 7.65
CA SER A 312 16.48 -5.67 8.41
C SER A 312 16.64 -6.64 9.58
N LYS A 313 16.19 -6.25 10.78
CA LYS A 313 16.21 -7.16 11.93
C LYS A 313 15.29 -8.33 11.60
N ALA A 314 15.87 -9.51 11.44
CA ALA A 314 15.11 -10.72 11.27
C ALA A 314 14.26 -10.96 12.52
N THR A 315 12.99 -11.28 12.33
CA THR A 315 12.18 -11.84 13.41
C THR A 315 12.30 -13.34 13.34
N GLU A 316 12.98 -13.93 14.33
CA GLU A 316 13.05 -15.37 14.48
C GLU A 316 11.73 -15.88 15.07
N LEU A 317 11.06 -16.75 14.34
CA LEU A 317 9.82 -17.41 14.75
C LEU A 317 10.08 -18.92 14.90
N LYS A 318 9.61 -19.50 15.99
CA LYS A 318 9.72 -20.95 16.24
C LYS A 318 8.47 -21.67 15.77
N SER A 319 8.54 -22.99 15.62
CA SER A 319 7.39 -23.87 15.41
C SER A 319 6.23 -23.48 16.34
N GLY A 320 5.03 -23.39 15.79
CA GLY A 320 3.82 -22.91 16.48
C GLY A 320 3.60 -21.40 16.47
N SER A 321 4.58 -20.60 16.04
CA SER A 321 4.43 -19.15 15.90
C SER A 321 3.58 -18.78 14.69
N THR A 322 2.83 -17.68 14.83
CA THR A 322 1.99 -17.09 13.78
C THR A 322 2.29 -15.61 13.58
N THR A 323 2.35 -15.09 12.35
CA THR A 323 2.67 -13.67 12.07
C THR A 323 1.92 -13.06 10.87
N LEU A 324 1.87 -11.71 10.78
CA LEU A 324 1.43 -10.92 9.61
C LEU A 324 2.57 -10.02 9.03
N ALA A 325 2.72 -9.85 7.71
CA ALA A 325 3.82 -9.09 7.06
C ALA A 325 3.40 -7.73 6.42
N GLY A 326 4.29 -6.71 6.37
CA GLY A 326 4.08 -5.36 5.80
C GLY A 326 5.19 -4.88 4.84
N VAL A 327 5.33 -3.58 4.51
CA VAL A 327 6.41 -3.02 3.64
C VAL A 327 7.04 -1.75 4.24
N ASP A 328 8.37 -1.71 4.38
CA ASP A 328 9.10 -0.54 4.90
C ASP A 328 9.54 0.44 3.79
N LEU A 329 9.15 1.70 3.92
CA LEU A 329 9.62 2.81 3.07
C LEU A 329 10.69 3.65 3.78
N VAL A 330 11.79 3.94 3.09
CA VAL A 330 12.94 4.68 3.62
C VAL A 330 13.06 6.05 2.96
N GLY A 331 13.08 7.11 3.78
CA GLY A 331 13.28 8.47 3.31
C GLY A 331 14.20 9.32 4.19
N VAL A 332 14.46 10.54 3.71
CA VAL A 332 15.31 11.53 4.38
C VAL A 332 14.54 12.84 4.52
N LEU A 333 14.26 13.21 5.77
CA LEU A 333 13.77 14.52 6.14
C LEU A 333 14.93 15.53 6.21
N HIS A 334 14.88 16.56 5.38
CA HIS A 334 15.82 17.68 5.39
C HIS A 334 15.14 18.91 6.01
N ARG A 335 15.54 19.25 7.24
CA ARG A 335 14.98 20.36 8.01
C ARG A 335 15.72 21.66 7.74
N LYS A 336 15.00 22.78 7.66
CA LYS A 336 15.58 24.12 7.61
C LYS A 336 15.78 24.68 9.02
N PRO A 337 16.79 25.55 9.22
CA PRO A 337 16.95 26.26 10.49
C PRO A 337 15.67 27.05 10.82
N SER A 338 15.16 26.86 12.03
CA SER A 338 13.82 27.27 12.45
C SER A 338 13.51 28.76 12.26
N SER A 339 12.41 29.07 11.57
CA SER A 339 11.73 30.36 11.64
C SER A 339 10.48 30.26 12.53
N SER A 340 10.63 30.54 13.83
CA SER A 340 9.56 30.70 14.84
C SER A 340 8.64 29.50 15.12
N SER A 341 8.27 29.30 16.38
CA SER A 341 7.48 28.17 16.89
C SER A 341 5.99 28.17 16.51
N ASN A 342 5.50 29.19 15.77
CA ASN A 342 4.06 29.43 15.60
C ASN A 342 3.56 29.33 14.14
N ALA A 343 4.42 29.02 13.16
CA ALA A 343 4.00 28.83 11.77
C ALA A 343 3.67 27.36 11.47
N PRO A 344 2.66 27.06 10.61
CA PRO A 344 2.36 25.69 10.20
C PRO A 344 3.56 25.07 9.46
N LYS A 345 3.91 23.84 9.83
CA LYS A 345 5.06 23.13 9.24
C LYS A 345 4.74 22.70 7.82
N ARG A 346 5.26 23.42 6.83
CA ARG A 346 5.12 23.07 5.41
C ARG A 346 6.25 22.17 4.96
N ILE A 347 5.95 21.23 4.07
CA ILE A 347 6.95 20.31 3.53
C ILE A 347 6.83 20.14 2.01
N ALA A 348 7.98 20.01 1.36
CA ALA A 348 8.10 19.58 -0.03
C ALA A 348 8.37 18.08 -0.12
N LEU A 349 7.70 17.36 -0.99
CA LEU A 349 8.01 15.97 -1.34
C LEU A 349 8.78 15.92 -2.65
N ILE A 350 9.83 15.10 -2.72
CA ILE A 350 10.64 14.91 -3.92
C ILE A 350 10.64 13.42 -4.28
N LEU A 351 10.04 13.10 -5.44
CA LEU A 351 9.76 11.74 -5.90
C LEU A 351 10.66 11.36 -7.06
N HIS A 352 11.31 10.19 -6.97
CA HIS A 352 12.25 9.74 -7.99
C HIS A 352 11.60 9.01 -9.17
N GLY A 353 12.41 8.79 -10.22
CA GLY A 353 11.98 8.10 -11.43
C GLY A 353 12.06 6.57 -11.35
N LEU A 354 11.86 5.92 -12.50
CA LEU A 354 11.94 4.46 -12.64
C LEU A 354 13.32 3.92 -12.26
N LEU A 355 13.37 2.87 -11.44
CA LEU A 355 14.62 2.19 -11.02
C LEU A 355 15.67 3.11 -10.37
N ALA A 356 15.21 4.19 -9.75
CA ALA A 356 16.05 5.22 -9.18
C ALA A 356 16.13 5.13 -7.64
N HIS A 357 16.53 6.22 -7.01
CA HIS A 357 16.57 6.37 -5.56
C HIS A 357 16.42 7.85 -5.16
N LYS A 358 16.18 8.10 -3.88
CA LYS A 358 15.87 9.38 -3.26
C LYS A 358 16.95 10.46 -3.40
N ASN A 359 18.16 10.10 -3.80
CA ASN A 359 19.26 11.04 -4.04
C ASN A 359 19.62 11.19 -5.53
N GLN A 360 18.80 10.66 -6.45
CA GLN A 360 19.01 10.72 -7.90
C GLN A 360 19.09 12.18 -8.42
N CYS A 361 19.81 12.36 -9.53
CA CYS A 361 19.84 13.59 -10.33
C CYS A 361 20.17 14.85 -9.50
N TYR A 362 19.18 15.71 -9.32
CA TYR A 362 19.24 16.97 -8.61
C TYR A 362 18.54 16.92 -7.24
N HIS A 363 17.94 15.80 -6.83
CA HIS A 363 17.05 15.72 -5.66
C HIS A 363 17.73 16.13 -4.35
N ARG A 364 18.99 15.71 -4.14
CA ARG A 364 19.75 16.10 -2.94
C ARG A 364 20.04 17.61 -2.91
N ALA A 365 20.48 18.17 -4.04
CA ALA A 365 20.75 19.60 -4.16
C ALA A 365 19.48 20.43 -4.03
N LEU A 366 18.36 19.94 -4.58
CA LEU A 366 17.05 20.57 -4.46
C LEU A 366 16.56 20.59 -3.01
N ALA A 367 16.63 19.47 -2.29
CA ALA A 367 16.29 19.41 -0.87
C ALA A 367 17.08 20.44 -0.05
N GLN A 368 18.37 20.62 -0.36
CA GLN A 368 19.24 21.61 0.27
C GLN A 368 18.88 23.05 -0.09
N ALA A 369 18.43 23.32 -1.33
CA ALA A 369 18.15 24.66 -1.82
C ALA A 369 16.73 25.17 -1.52
N LEU A 370 15.74 24.29 -1.37
CA LEU A 370 14.36 24.69 -1.07
C LEU A 370 14.28 25.53 0.20
N PRO A 371 13.38 26.53 0.28
CA PRO A 371 13.26 27.40 1.46
C PRO A 371 12.41 26.78 2.59
N ILE A 372 11.80 25.61 2.36
CA ILE A 372 11.00 24.86 3.34
C ILE A 372 11.64 23.51 3.66
N ASP A 373 11.14 22.83 4.68
CA ASP A 373 11.50 21.43 4.94
C ASP A 373 11.17 20.58 3.71
N SER A 374 11.96 19.54 3.47
CA SER A 374 11.69 18.61 2.38
C SER A 374 11.89 17.16 2.80
N TYR A 375 11.09 16.28 2.21
CA TYR A 375 11.19 14.84 2.36
C TYR A 375 11.37 14.18 1.00
N ARG A 376 12.36 13.29 0.92
CA ARG A 376 12.61 12.48 -0.27
C ARG A 376 12.74 11.04 0.17
N PHE A 377 12.07 10.13 -0.52
CA PHE A 377 12.01 8.72 -0.15
C PHE A 377 12.19 7.82 -1.36
N ASP A 378 12.52 6.57 -1.11
CA ASP A 378 12.55 5.53 -2.13
C ASP A 378 11.17 4.87 -2.21
N PHE A 379 10.60 4.72 -3.40
CA PHE A 379 9.43 3.86 -3.61
C PHE A 379 9.78 2.40 -3.27
N ARG A 380 8.78 1.56 -2.97
CA ARG A 380 9.00 0.14 -2.70
C ARG A 380 9.82 -0.52 -3.81
N GLY A 381 10.70 -1.45 -3.45
CA GLY A 381 11.64 -2.10 -4.38
C GLY A 381 12.72 -1.21 -4.98
N ASN A 382 12.80 0.08 -4.60
CA ASN A 382 13.83 1.03 -5.04
C ASN A 382 14.72 1.45 -3.88
N GLY A 383 15.96 1.87 -4.20
CA GLY A 383 16.91 2.40 -3.22
C GLY A 383 17.01 1.56 -1.95
N ASP A 384 16.79 2.19 -0.79
CA ASP A 384 16.85 1.54 0.52
C ASP A 384 15.48 1.00 1.00
N SER A 385 14.39 1.36 0.32
CA SER A 385 13.04 0.88 0.60
C SER A 385 12.87 -0.59 0.25
N LYS A 386 12.00 -1.25 1.01
CA LYS A 386 11.75 -2.69 0.95
C LYS A 386 10.61 -3.03 -0.02
N GLY A 387 10.29 -4.31 -0.14
CA GLY A 387 9.26 -4.82 -1.05
C GLY A 387 9.75 -5.00 -2.50
N ASP A 388 8.86 -5.53 -3.34
CA ASP A 388 9.18 -5.83 -4.73
C ASP A 388 8.99 -4.63 -5.65
N TRP A 389 9.88 -4.53 -6.62
CA TRP A 389 9.75 -3.58 -7.71
C TRP A 389 8.90 -4.20 -8.83
N THR A 390 7.96 -3.43 -9.34
CA THR A 390 7.19 -3.79 -10.54
C THR A 390 7.27 -2.67 -11.58
N MET A 391 7.28 -3.05 -12.85
CA MET A 391 7.29 -2.09 -13.94
C MET A 391 5.87 -1.58 -14.23
N GLY A 392 4.88 -2.47 -14.28
CA GLY A 392 3.50 -2.15 -14.67
C GLY A 392 2.62 -1.52 -13.59
N ASP A 393 2.83 -1.85 -12.31
CA ASP A 393 1.89 -1.46 -11.25
C ASP A 393 2.23 -0.09 -10.62
N LEU A 394 1.78 0.97 -11.28
CA LEU A 394 1.85 2.35 -10.78
C LEU A 394 0.95 2.58 -9.54
N SER A 395 -0.03 1.72 -9.27
CA SER A 395 -0.93 1.88 -8.13
C SER A 395 -0.18 1.73 -6.81
N ASN A 396 0.82 0.83 -6.76
CA ASN A 396 1.66 0.64 -5.58
C ASN A 396 2.46 1.88 -5.21
N ASP A 397 2.98 2.62 -6.19
CA ASP A 397 3.72 3.84 -5.92
C ASP A 397 2.79 4.96 -5.41
N VAL A 398 1.53 5.02 -5.87
CA VAL A 398 0.54 5.96 -5.32
C VAL A 398 0.25 5.65 -3.84
N LYS A 399 0.20 4.36 -3.46
CA LYS A 399 0.07 3.93 -2.06
C LYS A 399 1.26 4.34 -1.23
N ASP A 400 2.47 4.19 -1.77
CA ASP A 400 3.69 4.60 -1.08
C ASP A 400 3.69 6.11 -0.81
N LEU A 401 3.30 6.90 -1.81
CA LEU A 401 3.16 8.35 -1.67
C LEU A 401 2.09 8.72 -0.63
N SER A 402 0.93 8.09 -0.66
CA SER A 402 -0.13 8.25 0.35
C SER A 402 0.36 7.91 1.77
N SER A 403 1.06 6.78 1.93
CA SER A 403 1.61 6.33 3.22
C SER A 403 2.63 7.35 3.78
N VAL A 404 3.51 7.88 2.93
CA VAL A 404 4.48 8.91 3.32
C VAL A 404 3.78 10.22 3.71
N ILE A 405 2.76 10.63 2.97
CA ILE A 405 1.98 11.84 3.27
C ILE A 405 1.27 11.70 4.61
N ASN A 406 0.58 10.58 4.83
CA ASN A 406 -0.09 10.25 6.09
C ASN A 406 0.88 10.26 7.27
N HIS A 407 2.05 9.63 7.12
CA HIS A 407 3.08 9.61 8.15
C HIS A 407 3.54 11.04 8.50
N LEU A 408 3.85 11.87 7.50
CA LEU A 408 4.30 13.24 7.70
C LEU A 408 3.19 14.13 8.30
N HIS A 409 1.96 13.96 7.87
CA HIS A 409 0.81 14.71 8.34
C HIS A 409 0.47 14.37 9.78
N HIS A 410 0.15 13.10 10.05
CA HIS A 410 -0.39 12.68 11.34
C HIS A 410 0.68 12.53 12.43
N GLN A 411 1.90 12.09 12.08
CA GLN A 411 2.93 11.84 13.10
C GLN A 411 3.87 13.03 13.31
N HIS A 412 4.08 13.86 12.30
CA HIS A 412 5.03 15.00 12.37
C HIS A 412 4.37 16.38 12.28
N GLY A 413 3.06 16.42 11.99
CA GLY A 413 2.28 17.65 11.89
C GLY A 413 2.60 18.51 10.67
N TYR A 414 3.08 17.89 9.59
CA TYR A 414 3.37 18.60 8.34
C TYR A 414 2.12 18.78 7.48
N THR A 415 2.11 19.84 6.67
CA THR A 415 1.20 20.00 5.54
C THR A 415 2.03 20.01 4.26
N VAL A 416 1.66 19.18 3.29
CA VAL A 416 2.34 19.10 2.00
C VAL A 416 2.03 20.35 1.18
N ASP A 417 3.05 21.16 0.92
CA ASP A 417 2.92 22.42 0.18
C ASP A 417 3.40 22.30 -1.27
N LEU A 418 4.35 21.38 -1.51
CA LEU A 418 4.98 21.15 -2.81
C LEU A 418 5.20 19.66 -3.05
N ILE A 419 4.84 19.16 -4.24
CA ILE A 419 5.32 17.86 -4.76
C ILE A 419 6.18 18.13 -5.99
N VAL A 420 7.38 17.53 -6.03
CA VAL A 420 8.27 17.51 -7.18
C VAL A 420 8.42 16.07 -7.65
N GLY A 421 7.79 15.73 -8.76
CA GLY A 421 7.89 14.42 -9.40
C GLY A 421 8.91 14.43 -10.53
N HIS A 422 9.75 13.40 -10.60
CA HIS A 422 10.65 13.17 -11.73
C HIS A 422 10.29 11.87 -12.47
N SER A 423 10.18 11.92 -13.80
CA SER A 423 9.88 10.75 -14.64
C SER A 423 8.66 9.99 -14.12
N ARG A 424 8.79 8.71 -13.72
CA ARG A 424 7.71 7.94 -13.06
C ARG A 424 7.06 8.68 -11.90
N GLY A 425 7.83 9.35 -11.04
CA GLY A 425 7.31 10.16 -9.93
C GLY A 425 6.37 11.29 -10.38
N SER A 426 6.52 11.82 -11.60
CA SER A 426 5.56 12.78 -12.19
C SER A 426 4.21 12.13 -12.45
N MET A 427 4.18 10.92 -13.02
CA MET A 427 2.92 10.19 -13.24
C MET A 427 2.24 9.84 -11.92
N ILE A 428 3.01 9.38 -10.92
CA ILE A 428 2.48 9.09 -9.59
C ILE A 428 1.88 10.33 -8.93
N SER A 429 2.49 11.51 -9.12
CA SER A 429 1.95 12.77 -8.62
C SER A 429 0.58 13.09 -9.24
N TRP A 430 0.42 12.91 -10.56
CA TRP A 430 -0.87 13.09 -11.24
C TRP A 430 -1.92 12.10 -10.75
N MET A 431 -1.57 10.82 -10.66
CA MET A 431 -2.47 9.77 -10.19
C MET A 431 -2.94 10.02 -8.76
N TYR A 432 -2.01 10.38 -7.87
CA TYR A 432 -2.31 10.65 -6.47
C TYR A 432 -3.27 11.84 -6.32
N LEU A 433 -3.02 12.94 -7.04
CA LEU A 433 -3.80 14.18 -6.95
C LEU A 433 -5.14 14.13 -7.72
N ALA A 434 -5.35 13.11 -8.53
CA ALA A 434 -6.61 12.85 -9.24
C ALA A 434 -7.58 11.94 -8.45
N ARG A 435 -7.16 11.42 -7.28
CA ARG A 435 -8.04 10.64 -6.40
C ARG A 435 -9.22 11.48 -5.91
N SER A 436 -10.24 10.81 -5.37
CA SER A 436 -11.44 11.49 -4.87
C SER A 436 -11.11 12.50 -3.76
N THR A 437 -11.96 13.51 -3.61
CA THR A 437 -11.81 14.51 -2.55
C THR A 437 -11.73 13.86 -1.17
N ASP A 438 -12.48 12.78 -0.92
CA ASP A 438 -12.50 12.09 0.37
C ASP A 438 -11.17 11.36 0.63
N GLU A 439 -10.62 10.68 -0.38
CA GLU A 439 -9.27 10.08 -0.28
C GLU A 439 -8.19 11.14 -0.05
N LEU A 440 -8.27 12.28 -0.73
CA LEU A 440 -7.33 13.38 -0.54
C LEU A 440 -7.51 14.08 0.82
N LYS A 441 -8.73 14.15 1.37
CA LYS A 441 -8.99 14.68 2.71
C LYS A 441 -8.39 13.79 3.79
N SER A 442 -8.48 12.47 3.62
CA SER A 442 -7.84 11.52 4.52
C SER A 442 -6.34 11.79 4.61
N ASP A 443 -5.69 12.00 3.46
CA ASP A 443 -4.23 12.13 3.43
C ASP A 443 -3.70 13.56 3.72
N LEU A 444 -4.38 14.58 3.20
CA LEU A 444 -3.92 15.98 3.23
C LEU A 444 -4.70 16.87 4.21
N GLY A 445 -5.66 16.30 4.93
CA GLY A 445 -6.63 17.03 5.75
C GLY A 445 -7.66 17.80 4.91
N GLU A 446 -8.46 18.66 5.55
CA GLU A 446 -9.60 19.36 4.92
C GLU A 446 -9.29 20.14 3.65
N ALA A 447 -8.03 20.53 3.43
CA ALA A 447 -7.63 21.17 2.18
C ALA A 447 -7.88 20.24 0.98
N ALA A 448 -7.56 18.95 1.07
CA ALA A 448 -7.73 17.96 0.00
C ALA A 448 -7.03 18.31 -1.33
N TYR A 449 -6.00 19.15 -1.32
CA TYR A 449 -5.15 19.43 -2.49
C TYR A 449 -3.74 19.84 -2.03
N VAL A 450 -2.78 19.73 -2.95
CA VAL A 450 -1.43 20.27 -2.76
C VAL A 450 -1.29 21.58 -3.54
N PRO A 451 -0.88 22.70 -2.91
CA PRO A 451 -0.83 24.00 -3.59
C PRO A 451 0.10 24.08 -4.80
N ASN A 452 1.22 23.34 -4.78
CA ASN A 452 2.24 23.41 -5.82
C ASN A 452 2.63 22.01 -6.31
N LEU A 453 2.57 21.79 -7.62
CA LEU A 453 3.04 20.59 -8.29
C LEU A 453 4.12 20.93 -9.31
N ILE A 454 5.22 20.21 -9.29
CA ILE A 454 6.28 20.31 -10.29
C ILE A 454 6.47 18.93 -10.90
N VAL A 455 6.35 18.84 -12.22
CA VAL A 455 6.55 17.61 -12.97
C VAL A 455 7.76 17.77 -13.88
N VAL A 456 8.73 16.88 -13.71
CA VAL A 456 10.02 16.91 -14.39
C VAL A 456 10.16 15.67 -15.25
N SER A 457 10.39 15.82 -16.56
CA SER A 457 10.51 14.69 -17.49
C SER A 457 9.37 13.66 -17.42
N GLY A 458 8.13 14.09 -17.13
CA GLY A 458 6.96 13.20 -17.05
C GLY A 458 6.50 12.75 -18.44
N ARG A 459 6.08 11.48 -18.58
CA ARG A 459 5.55 10.95 -19.84
C ARG A 459 4.04 11.15 -19.92
N TYR A 460 3.59 11.78 -20.99
CA TYR A 460 2.18 12.00 -21.32
C TYR A 460 1.66 10.90 -22.25
N HIS A 461 2.42 10.57 -23.29
CA HIS A 461 2.09 9.57 -24.32
C HIS A 461 2.61 8.20 -23.88
N MET A 462 1.79 7.51 -23.09
CA MET A 462 2.18 6.27 -22.40
C MET A 462 2.44 5.10 -23.35
N GLU A 463 1.78 5.05 -24.50
CA GLU A 463 2.00 4.03 -25.53
C GLU A 463 3.42 4.04 -26.10
N LYS A 464 4.13 5.19 -26.04
CA LYS A 464 5.55 5.30 -26.43
C LYS A 464 6.49 4.49 -25.52
N VAL A 465 6.00 3.95 -24.39
CA VAL A 465 6.75 3.03 -23.53
C VAL A 465 7.18 1.76 -24.28
N LEU A 466 6.34 1.27 -25.20
CA LEU A 466 6.62 0.08 -26.02
C LEU A 466 7.80 0.32 -26.96
N GLN A 467 7.89 1.53 -27.53
CA GLN A 467 9.02 1.94 -28.37
C GLN A 467 10.28 2.16 -27.53
N THR A 468 10.14 2.88 -26.40
CA THR A 468 11.25 3.22 -25.49
C THR A 468 11.96 1.96 -24.98
N TYR A 469 11.20 0.91 -24.68
CA TYR A 469 11.71 -0.34 -24.15
C TYR A 469 11.63 -1.50 -25.15
N GLY A 470 11.57 -1.22 -26.45
CA GLY A 470 11.47 -2.26 -27.49
C GLY A 470 12.62 -3.28 -27.46
N ARG A 471 13.77 -2.91 -26.89
CA ARG A 471 14.90 -3.83 -26.64
C ARG A 471 14.55 -5.02 -25.74
N PHE A 472 13.49 -4.92 -24.93
CA PHE A 472 13.06 -6.02 -24.05
C PHE A 472 12.44 -7.18 -24.82
N GLN A 473 11.97 -6.93 -26.05
CA GLN A 473 11.35 -7.95 -26.90
C GLN A 473 12.28 -9.15 -27.12
N GLN A 474 13.58 -8.94 -27.27
CA GLN A 474 14.54 -10.04 -27.41
C GLN A 474 14.54 -10.99 -26.19
N GLY A 475 14.39 -10.44 -24.97
CA GLY A 475 14.27 -11.26 -23.77
C GLY A 475 12.93 -11.96 -23.69
N PHE A 476 11.85 -11.25 -24.04
CA PHE A 476 10.50 -11.81 -24.07
C PHE A 476 10.38 -13.00 -25.03
N ASP A 477 10.90 -12.86 -26.25
CA ASP A 477 10.87 -13.91 -27.28
C ASP A 477 11.68 -15.15 -26.87
N LYS A 478 12.78 -14.94 -26.13
CA LYS A 478 13.72 -15.99 -25.77
C LYS A 478 13.35 -16.71 -24.47
N ASP A 479 13.12 -15.93 -23.41
CA ASP A 479 13.05 -16.40 -22.04
C ASP A 479 11.66 -16.11 -21.40
N GLY A 480 10.75 -15.42 -22.11
CA GLY A 480 9.42 -15.02 -21.60
C GLY A 480 9.42 -13.75 -20.75
N PHE A 481 10.61 -13.22 -20.42
CA PHE A 481 10.82 -12.02 -19.61
C PHE A 481 12.19 -11.39 -19.94
N TYR A 482 12.42 -10.15 -19.52
CA TYR A 482 13.70 -9.45 -19.70
C TYR A 482 14.37 -9.19 -18.35
N ARG A 483 15.62 -9.67 -18.18
CA ARG A 483 16.46 -9.36 -17.01
C ARG A 483 17.15 -8.02 -17.22
N TRP A 484 16.67 -6.99 -16.54
CA TRP A 484 17.23 -5.66 -16.60
C TRP A 484 18.27 -5.46 -15.50
N GLN A 485 19.54 -5.56 -15.88
CA GLN A 485 20.66 -5.24 -14.99
C GLN A 485 20.97 -3.74 -15.05
N ILE A 486 20.97 -3.08 -13.89
CA ILE A 486 21.30 -1.68 -13.75
C ILE A 486 22.28 -1.45 -12.60
N THR A 487 22.89 -0.26 -12.58
CA THR A 487 23.62 0.23 -11.41
C THR A 487 22.92 1.48 -10.88
N SER A 488 22.41 1.40 -9.65
CA SER A 488 21.74 2.50 -8.95
C SER A 488 22.44 2.74 -7.62
N ALA A 489 22.74 4.00 -7.29
CA ALA A 489 23.53 4.37 -6.11
C ALA A 489 24.86 3.59 -5.93
N GLY A 490 25.51 3.19 -7.04
CA GLY A 490 26.75 2.39 -7.01
C GLY A 490 26.54 0.90 -6.73
N GLN A 491 25.31 0.43 -6.55
CA GLN A 491 24.96 -0.98 -6.39
C GLN A 491 24.43 -1.56 -7.70
N LYS A 492 24.95 -2.72 -8.09
CA LYS A 492 24.38 -3.51 -9.20
C LYS A 492 23.09 -4.17 -8.73
N ARG A 493 22.02 -4.05 -9.51
CA ARG A 493 20.73 -4.68 -9.25
C ARG A 493 20.21 -5.31 -10.53
N GLU A 494 19.50 -6.41 -10.40
CA GLU A 494 18.79 -7.07 -11.48
C GLU A 494 17.29 -6.97 -11.19
N TYR A 495 16.52 -6.61 -12.22
CA TYR A 495 15.08 -6.54 -12.17
C TYR A 495 14.51 -7.41 -13.29
N VAL A 496 13.38 -8.07 -13.03
CA VAL A 496 12.66 -8.83 -14.06
C VAL A 496 11.53 -7.96 -14.59
N VAL A 497 11.46 -7.83 -15.91
CA VAL A 497 10.36 -7.17 -16.61
C VAL A 497 9.62 -8.21 -17.43
N TRP A 498 8.30 -8.23 -17.32
CA TRP A 498 7.45 -9.12 -18.09
C TRP A 498 6.80 -8.39 -19.27
N PRO A 499 6.36 -9.09 -20.33
CA PRO A 499 5.62 -8.48 -21.43
C PRO A 499 4.37 -7.72 -20.96
N HIS A 500 3.65 -8.29 -19.99
CA HIS A 500 2.43 -7.70 -19.45
C HIS A 500 2.69 -6.39 -18.69
N ASP A 501 3.88 -6.19 -18.13
CA ASP A 501 4.24 -4.93 -17.47
C ASP A 501 4.22 -3.76 -18.47
N LEU A 502 4.87 -3.94 -19.63
CA LEU A 502 4.92 -2.91 -20.66
C LEU A 502 3.53 -2.69 -21.28
N GLN A 503 2.76 -3.77 -21.45
CA GLN A 503 1.39 -3.69 -21.92
C GLN A 503 0.56 -2.83 -20.96
N GLN A 504 0.59 -3.14 -19.65
CA GLN A 504 -0.13 -2.39 -18.62
C GLN A 504 0.27 -0.91 -18.59
N MET A 505 1.57 -0.60 -18.70
CA MET A 505 2.02 0.79 -18.80
C MET A 505 1.50 1.48 -20.07
N SER A 506 1.47 0.79 -21.21
CA SER A 506 1.03 1.35 -22.48
C SER A 506 -0.49 1.59 -22.54
N GLU A 507 -1.26 0.76 -21.84
CA GLU A 507 -2.72 0.84 -21.75
C GLU A 507 -3.19 1.87 -20.71
N PHE A 508 -2.26 2.44 -19.93
CA PHE A 508 -2.56 3.52 -19.01
C PHE A 508 -3.17 4.70 -19.76
N LYS A 509 -4.48 4.88 -19.60
CA LYS A 509 -5.26 5.92 -20.29
C LYS A 509 -4.63 7.28 -19.99
N THR A 510 -4.45 8.05 -21.06
CA THR A 510 -3.70 9.31 -21.16
C THR A 510 -3.78 10.17 -19.88
N PRO A 511 -2.71 10.86 -19.42
CA PRO A 511 -2.77 11.72 -18.25
C PRO A 511 -3.79 12.88 -18.33
N ALA A 512 -4.35 13.21 -19.50
CA ALA A 512 -5.38 14.25 -19.66
C ALA A 512 -6.56 14.12 -18.67
N PRO A 513 -7.27 12.97 -18.57
CA PRO A 513 -8.27 12.73 -17.54
C PRO A 513 -7.82 13.06 -16.11
N LEU A 514 -6.57 12.70 -15.75
CA LEU A 514 -6.03 12.98 -14.42
C LEU A 514 -5.75 14.47 -14.23
N ILE A 515 -5.22 15.13 -15.25
CA ILE A 515 -4.99 16.58 -15.25
C ILE A 515 -6.31 17.34 -15.11
N ALA A 516 -7.37 16.88 -15.76
CA ALA A 516 -8.71 17.47 -15.66
C ALA A 516 -9.34 17.31 -14.26
N GLN A 517 -8.92 16.32 -13.50
CA GLN A 517 -9.34 16.11 -12.11
C GLN A 517 -8.49 16.90 -11.11
N LEU A 518 -7.35 17.45 -11.53
CA LEU A 518 -6.49 18.23 -10.65
C LEU A 518 -7.22 19.48 -10.17
N ASN A 519 -7.23 19.70 -8.85
CA ASN A 519 -7.78 20.91 -8.25
C ASN A 519 -7.19 22.17 -8.91
N THR A 520 -8.06 23.06 -9.40
CA THR A 520 -7.67 24.28 -10.13
C THR A 520 -6.92 25.31 -9.27
N LYS A 521 -6.90 25.11 -7.94
CA LYS A 521 -6.07 25.89 -7.01
C LYS A 521 -4.61 25.46 -7.00
N THR A 522 -4.29 24.27 -7.49
CA THR A 522 -2.92 23.76 -7.61
C THR A 522 -2.21 24.44 -8.76
N ASP A 523 -1.11 25.12 -8.47
CA ASP A 523 -0.22 25.69 -9.47
C ASP A 523 0.78 24.64 -9.96
N VAL A 524 1.10 24.63 -11.26
CA VAL A 524 1.89 23.57 -11.91
C VAL A 524 3.10 24.10 -12.67
N LEU A 525 4.29 23.56 -12.42
CA LEU A 525 5.45 23.74 -13.30
C LEU A 525 5.70 22.45 -14.09
N VAL A 526 5.69 22.55 -15.41
CA VAL A 526 6.18 21.49 -16.29
C VAL A 526 7.62 21.83 -16.66
N LEU A 527 8.59 21.00 -16.28
CA LEU A 527 10.01 21.21 -16.56
C LEU A 527 10.56 20.04 -17.38
N HIS A 528 11.22 20.32 -18.50
CA HIS A 528 11.69 19.27 -19.41
C HIS A 528 13.07 19.59 -20.02
N GLY A 529 13.88 18.57 -20.31
CA GLY A 529 15.16 18.74 -21.00
C GLY A 529 15.02 18.62 -22.51
N THR A 530 15.59 19.54 -23.28
CA THR A 530 15.45 19.53 -24.76
C THR A 530 16.21 18.37 -25.44
N ALA A 531 17.11 17.71 -24.71
CA ALA A 531 17.87 16.55 -25.19
C ALA A 531 17.45 15.23 -24.50
N ASP A 532 16.25 15.19 -23.90
CA ASP A 532 15.69 13.97 -23.30
C ASP A 532 15.28 12.96 -24.39
N GLN A 533 15.97 11.82 -24.42
CA GLN A 533 15.71 10.72 -25.36
C GLN A 533 14.86 9.60 -24.75
N ILE A 534 14.53 9.68 -23.46
CA ILE A 534 13.69 8.69 -22.79
C ILE A 534 12.24 9.15 -22.85
N VAL A 535 11.99 10.41 -22.50
CA VAL A 535 10.68 11.07 -22.63
C VAL A 535 10.87 12.30 -23.49
N HIS A 536 10.20 12.36 -24.64
CA HIS A 536 10.40 13.44 -25.59
C HIS A 536 9.79 14.76 -25.09
N GLU A 537 10.33 15.89 -25.56
CA GLU A 537 9.84 17.23 -25.21
C GLU A 537 8.35 17.44 -25.53
N GLU A 538 7.83 16.76 -26.57
CA GLU A 538 6.41 16.76 -26.94
C GLU A 538 5.48 16.40 -25.77
N ASP A 539 5.91 15.50 -24.86
CA ASP A 539 5.15 15.13 -23.67
C ASP A 539 4.95 16.34 -22.75
N ALA A 540 5.96 17.20 -22.59
CA ALA A 540 5.86 18.42 -21.79
C ALA A 540 4.90 19.44 -22.40
N HIS A 541 4.94 19.61 -23.73
CA HIS A 541 3.97 20.45 -24.45
C HIS A 541 2.55 19.89 -24.33
N SER A 542 2.39 18.57 -24.29
CA SER A 542 1.08 17.92 -24.12
C SER A 542 0.51 18.14 -22.72
N TYR A 543 1.34 18.02 -21.66
CA TYR A 543 0.95 18.41 -20.31
C TYR A 543 0.55 19.90 -20.23
N PHE A 544 1.37 20.77 -20.82
CA PHE A 544 1.12 22.20 -20.80
C PHE A 544 -0.17 22.55 -21.55
N GLY A 545 -0.38 21.99 -22.74
CA GLY A 545 -1.61 22.18 -23.53
C GLY A 545 -2.86 21.69 -22.81
N ALA A 546 -2.79 20.56 -22.10
CA ALA A 546 -3.90 20.06 -21.30
C ALA A 546 -4.27 21.04 -20.16
N LEU A 547 -3.27 21.58 -19.46
CA LEU A 547 -3.47 22.60 -18.41
C LEU A 547 -4.03 23.92 -18.98
N GLU A 548 -3.52 24.37 -20.12
CA GLU A 548 -3.94 25.61 -20.79
C GLU A 548 -5.37 25.51 -21.33
N SER A 549 -5.82 24.30 -21.68
CA SER A 549 -7.17 24.05 -22.18
C SER A 549 -8.26 24.17 -21.10
N ASP A 550 -7.89 24.04 -19.82
CA ASP A 550 -8.82 24.18 -18.69
C ASP A 550 -9.06 25.66 -18.34
N LYS A 551 -10.18 26.19 -18.83
CA LYS A 551 -10.61 27.58 -18.63
C LYS A 551 -10.93 27.95 -17.18
N GLN A 552 -11.04 26.98 -16.27
CA GLN A 552 -11.27 27.24 -14.85
C GLN A 552 -9.97 27.58 -14.11
N ARG A 553 -8.81 27.32 -14.72
CA ARG A 553 -7.51 27.64 -14.13
C ARG A 553 -7.23 29.13 -14.16
N ARG A 554 -6.59 29.63 -13.10
CA ARG A 554 -6.19 31.04 -13.00
C ARG A 554 -5.05 31.35 -13.98
N PRO A 555 -5.01 32.54 -14.59
CA PRO A 555 -3.87 32.97 -15.39
C PRO A 555 -2.55 32.88 -14.61
N GLY A 556 -1.52 32.29 -15.22
CA GLY A 556 -0.21 32.08 -14.59
C GLY A 556 -0.15 30.97 -13.54
N SER A 557 -1.22 30.19 -13.35
CA SER A 557 -1.23 29.01 -12.48
C SER A 557 -0.35 27.87 -13.00
N HIS A 558 0.03 27.89 -14.29
CA HIS A 558 0.92 26.90 -14.88
C HIS A 558 2.01 27.55 -15.73
N ARG A 559 3.16 26.88 -15.85
CA ARG A 559 4.32 27.33 -16.66
C ARG A 559 5.03 26.11 -17.27
N LEU A 560 5.47 26.23 -18.52
CA LEU A 560 6.42 25.31 -19.15
C LEU A 560 7.84 25.91 -19.09
N GLN A 561 8.81 25.12 -18.65
CA GLN A 561 10.23 25.49 -18.62
C GLN A 561 11.07 24.41 -19.29
N LEU A 562 11.76 24.78 -20.37
CA LEU A 562 12.71 23.91 -21.04
C LEU A 562 14.14 24.17 -20.54
N VAL A 563 14.92 23.11 -20.35
CA VAL A 563 16.33 23.18 -19.98
C VAL A 563 17.17 22.74 -21.18
N GLU A 564 17.81 23.72 -21.80
CA GLU A 564 18.54 23.52 -23.06
C GLU A 564 19.68 22.51 -22.92
N GLY A 565 19.68 21.51 -23.80
CA GLY A 565 20.68 20.44 -23.88
C GLY A 565 20.70 19.51 -22.67
N ALA A 566 19.65 19.47 -21.84
CA ALA A 566 19.57 18.53 -20.71
C ALA A 566 19.02 17.17 -21.15
N ASP A 567 19.67 16.09 -20.70
CA ASP A 567 19.20 14.71 -20.86
C ASP A 567 18.12 14.35 -19.81
N HIS A 568 17.53 13.16 -19.92
CA HIS A 568 16.51 12.67 -18.97
C HIS A 568 16.95 12.75 -17.50
N MET A 569 18.26 12.61 -17.25
CA MET A 569 18.85 12.57 -15.91
C MET A 569 19.42 13.92 -15.47
N TYR A 570 19.32 14.96 -16.31
CA TYR A 570 19.89 16.29 -16.11
C TYR A 570 21.36 16.27 -15.67
N ARG A 571 22.17 15.35 -16.22
CA ARG A 571 23.59 15.21 -15.87
C ARG A 571 24.34 16.47 -16.27
N GLY A 572 25.11 17.03 -15.34
CA GLY A 572 25.80 18.32 -15.55
C GLY A 572 24.87 19.54 -15.62
N ARG A 573 23.55 19.36 -15.41
CA ARG A 573 22.54 20.42 -15.44
C ARG A 573 21.77 20.55 -14.11
N THR A 574 22.32 20.01 -13.02
CA THR A 574 21.73 20.07 -11.67
C THR A 574 21.38 21.48 -11.23
N GLN A 575 22.34 22.42 -11.31
CA GLN A 575 22.15 23.78 -10.80
C GLN A 575 21.04 24.54 -11.55
N PRO A 576 20.98 24.55 -12.91
CA PRO A 576 19.85 25.09 -13.65
C PRO A 576 18.49 24.57 -13.19
N VAL A 577 18.33 23.24 -13.04
CA VAL A 577 17.05 22.64 -12.59
C VAL A 577 16.67 23.13 -11.20
N VAL A 578 17.62 23.14 -10.27
CA VAL A 578 17.39 23.61 -8.89
C VAL A 578 17.01 25.10 -8.88
N ASP A 579 17.71 25.94 -9.64
CA ASP A 579 17.42 27.38 -9.72
C ASP A 579 16.04 27.65 -10.32
N TYR A 580 15.63 26.92 -11.37
CA TYR A 580 14.27 27.06 -11.93
C TYR A 580 13.19 26.65 -10.94
N ILE A 581 13.35 25.50 -10.28
CA ILE A 581 12.38 25.01 -9.29
C ILE A 581 12.27 25.98 -8.12
N CYS A 582 13.40 26.39 -7.53
CA CYS A 582 13.41 27.29 -6.37
C CYS A 582 12.93 28.69 -6.74
N GLY A 583 13.27 29.20 -7.93
CA GLY A 583 12.79 30.48 -8.44
C GLY A 583 11.27 30.49 -8.60
N TRP A 584 10.73 29.47 -9.29
CA TRP A 584 9.28 29.33 -9.51
C TRP A 584 8.50 29.15 -8.20
N TYR A 585 9.04 28.37 -7.26
CA TYR A 585 8.45 28.20 -5.93
C TYR A 585 8.52 29.48 -5.11
N GLY A 586 9.66 30.20 -5.14
CA GLY A 586 9.86 31.46 -4.42
C GLY A 586 8.89 32.57 -4.87
N GLU A 587 8.57 32.65 -6.16
CA GLU A 587 7.53 33.55 -6.70
C GLU A 587 6.16 33.35 -6.03
N ARG A 588 5.87 32.13 -5.54
CA ARG A 588 4.59 31.75 -4.92
C ARG A 588 4.63 31.81 -3.41
N PHE A 589 5.74 31.36 -2.82
CA PHE A 589 5.98 31.44 -1.38
C PHE A 589 5.91 32.90 -0.88
N ASN A 590 6.52 33.84 -1.61
CA ASN A 590 6.57 35.25 -1.25
C ASN A 590 5.25 36.01 -1.46
N LYS A 591 4.23 35.42 -2.10
CA LYS A 591 2.89 36.03 -2.17
C LYS A 591 2.11 35.94 -0.85
N ASN A 592 2.53 35.04 0.07
CA ASN A 592 1.79 34.71 1.28
C ASN A 592 2.56 35.01 2.59
N GLY A 593 3.74 35.64 2.54
CA GLY A 593 4.55 35.93 3.73
C GLY A 593 5.59 37.03 3.49
N THR A 594 5.69 37.94 4.47
CA THR A 594 6.53 39.13 4.47
C THR A 594 8.03 38.81 4.45
N THR A 595 8.72 39.36 3.45
CA THR A 595 10.15 39.74 3.38
C THR A 595 11.22 38.69 3.74
N THR A 596 11.80 38.05 2.72
CA THR A 596 13.27 37.88 2.64
C THR A 596 13.69 37.91 1.17
N ARG A 597 14.46 38.95 0.78
CA ARG A 597 14.93 39.16 -0.60
C ARG A 597 15.94 38.07 -0.99
N SER A 598 15.49 37.10 -1.78
CA SER A 598 16.37 36.37 -2.71
C SER A 598 16.66 37.28 -3.90
N LEU A 599 17.94 37.45 -4.27
CA LEU A 599 18.36 38.15 -5.49
C LEU A 599 17.63 37.58 -6.72
N SER A 600 17.22 38.44 -7.65
CA SER A 600 16.45 38.05 -8.83
C SER A 600 17.23 37.10 -9.73
N LEU A 601 16.52 36.20 -10.42
CA LEU A 601 17.08 35.20 -11.33
C LEU A 601 17.94 35.86 -12.44
N GLU A 602 17.57 37.08 -12.85
CA GLU A 602 18.30 37.94 -13.79
C GLU A 602 19.74 38.23 -13.33
N TYR A 603 19.98 38.36 -12.02
CA TYR A 603 21.31 38.60 -11.46
C TYR A 603 22.23 37.37 -11.59
N LYS A 604 21.71 36.17 -11.33
CA LYS A 604 22.49 34.92 -11.48
C LYS A 604 22.80 34.61 -12.94
N HIS A 605 21.86 34.90 -13.84
CA HIS A 605 22.03 34.72 -15.28
C HIS A 605 23.05 35.72 -15.87
N ALA A 606 23.00 36.99 -15.45
CA ALA A 606 23.93 38.00 -15.94
C ALA A 606 25.40 37.73 -15.54
N THR A 607 25.61 37.12 -14.36
CA THR A 607 26.94 36.90 -13.80
C THR A 607 27.55 35.54 -14.11
N HIS A 608 26.81 34.64 -14.77
CA HIS A 608 27.25 33.27 -15.11
C HIS A 608 27.86 32.51 -13.91
N GLY A 609 27.43 32.81 -12.69
CA GLY A 609 27.95 32.20 -11.46
C GLY A 609 29.39 32.59 -11.08
N ARG A 610 29.99 33.62 -11.70
CA ARG A 610 31.28 34.16 -11.27
C ARG A 610 31.09 35.17 -10.14
N ALA A 611 31.92 35.09 -9.11
CA ALA A 611 32.02 36.17 -8.12
C ALA A 611 32.52 37.43 -8.85
N ILE A 612 31.69 38.47 -8.91
CA ILE A 612 32.09 39.78 -9.40
C ILE A 612 32.56 40.58 -8.20
N GLU A 613 33.78 41.12 -8.29
CA GLU A 613 34.33 42.02 -7.28
C GLU A 613 33.45 43.28 -7.17
N ASP A 614 32.82 43.39 -5.98
CA ASP A 614 32.25 44.49 -5.18
C ASP A 614 31.73 45.82 -5.83
N ASP A 615 32.15 46.24 -7.01
CA ASP A 615 31.84 47.59 -7.52
C ASP A 615 30.53 47.66 -8.34
N ALA A 616 30.15 46.57 -9.01
CA ALA A 616 28.84 46.47 -9.70
C ALA A 616 27.67 46.30 -8.72
N LEU A 617 27.90 45.61 -7.59
CA LEU A 617 26.89 45.39 -6.55
C LEU A 617 26.62 46.70 -5.77
N LYS A 618 27.65 47.53 -5.54
CA LYS A 618 27.50 48.87 -4.95
C LYS A 618 26.61 49.78 -5.80
N ALA A 619 26.73 49.75 -7.13
CA ALA A 619 25.91 50.56 -8.02
C ALA A 619 24.42 50.18 -7.97
N ILE A 620 24.10 48.89 -7.85
CA ILE A 620 22.73 48.38 -7.74
C ILE A 620 22.13 48.69 -6.36
N LEU A 621 22.92 48.60 -5.28
CA LEU A 621 22.47 48.91 -3.93
C LEU A 621 22.22 50.42 -3.71
N VAL A 622 23.00 51.30 -4.36
CA VAL A 622 22.77 52.76 -4.31
C VAL A 622 21.43 53.13 -4.93
N ASN A 623 20.98 52.41 -5.95
CA ASN A 623 19.67 52.62 -6.59
C ASN A 623 18.48 52.23 -5.69
N GLN A 624 18.71 51.37 -4.68
CA GLN A 624 17.69 50.98 -3.70
C GLN A 624 17.67 51.86 -2.44
N ALA A 625 18.69 52.69 -2.22
CA ALA A 625 18.82 53.52 -1.02
C ALA A 625 18.45 55.00 -1.22
N MET A 626 18.33 55.47 -2.47
CA MET A 626 17.92 56.84 -2.79
C MET A 626 16.44 56.92 -3.13
N THR A 627 15.77 57.99 -2.71
CA THR A 627 14.39 58.22 -3.13
C THR A 627 14.34 58.65 -4.60
N ILE A 628 13.24 58.31 -5.30
CA ILE A 628 13.05 58.66 -6.73
C ILE A 628 13.31 60.15 -7.05
N PRO A 629 12.94 61.12 -6.18
CA PRO A 629 13.26 62.53 -6.40
C PRO A 629 14.76 62.83 -6.45
N GLU A 630 15.56 62.27 -5.54
CA GLU A 630 17.00 62.54 -5.44
C GLU A 630 17.77 61.90 -6.59
N TYR A 631 17.35 60.72 -7.03
CA TYR A 631 17.87 60.07 -8.23
C TYR A 631 17.64 60.95 -9.47
N ARG A 632 16.43 61.52 -9.61
CA ARG A 632 16.09 62.42 -10.72
C ARG A 632 16.90 63.71 -10.70
N GLU A 633 17.21 64.27 -9.53
CA GLU A 633 18.09 65.44 -9.43
C GLU A 633 19.50 65.16 -9.96
N VAL A 634 20.09 64.01 -9.60
CA VAL A 634 21.44 63.64 -10.04
C VAL A 634 21.49 63.37 -11.54
N VAL A 635 20.51 62.63 -12.07
CA VAL A 635 20.40 62.39 -13.52
C VAL A 635 20.21 63.70 -14.28
N LYS A 636 19.34 64.58 -13.79
CA LYS A 636 19.07 65.88 -14.43
C LYS A 636 20.33 66.75 -14.44
N ALA A 637 21.05 66.87 -13.32
CA ALA A 637 22.26 67.67 -13.22
C ALA A 637 23.40 67.16 -14.13
N LEU A 638 23.57 65.84 -14.24
CA LEU A 638 24.57 65.25 -15.15
C LEU A 638 24.17 65.42 -16.62
N THR A 639 22.89 65.36 -16.93
CA THR A 639 22.38 65.57 -18.30
C THR A 639 22.55 67.03 -18.72
N GLU A 640 22.21 67.99 -17.86
CA GLU A 640 22.31 69.43 -18.15
C GLU A 640 23.77 69.91 -18.26
N SER A 641 24.70 69.25 -17.56
CA SER A 641 26.14 69.53 -17.65
C SER A 641 26.85 68.76 -18.77
N GLY A 642 26.14 67.89 -19.51
CA GLY A 642 26.73 67.04 -20.56
C GLY A 642 27.68 65.96 -20.04
N GLN A 643 27.65 65.67 -18.73
CA GLN A 643 28.54 64.71 -18.08
C GLN A 643 27.92 63.31 -17.97
N LEU A 644 26.67 63.12 -18.39
CA LEU A 644 26.03 61.80 -18.45
C LEU A 644 26.50 61.01 -19.69
N THR A 645 27.77 60.60 -19.70
CA THR A 645 28.41 59.92 -20.83
C THR A 645 28.30 58.40 -20.77
N ASP A 646 28.18 57.84 -19.57
CA ASP A 646 28.13 56.41 -19.32
C ASP A 646 27.55 56.08 -17.94
N TYR A 647 27.31 54.79 -17.73
CA TYR A 647 26.76 54.26 -16.49
C TYR A 647 27.65 54.51 -15.26
N TYR A 648 28.98 54.51 -15.43
CA TYR A 648 29.93 54.68 -14.32
C TYR A 648 29.89 56.11 -13.77
N THR A 649 29.73 57.08 -14.67
CA THR A 649 29.61 58.50 -14.29
C THR A 649 28.33 58.76 -13.48
N LEU A 650 27.22 58.12 -13.85
CA LEU A 650 25.97 58.16 -13.08
C LEU A 650 26.12 57.49 -11.70
N ALA A 651 26.72 56.31 -11.64
CA ALA A 651 26.91 55.56 -10.40
C ALA A 651 27.79 56.33 -9.39
N SER A 652 28.86 56.96 -9.88
CA SER A 652 29.78 57.75 -9.04
C SER A 652 29.11 59.01 -8.47
N ALA A 653 28.29 59.69 -9.27
CA ALA A 653 27.54 60.86 -8.82
C ALA A 653 26.44 60.51 -7.80
N LEU A 654 25.72 59.40 -8.00
CA LEU A 654 24.73 58.89 -7.05
C LEU A 654 25.38 58.47 -5.72
N GLN A 655 26.58 57.87 -5.77
CA GLN A 655 27.33 57.52 -4.57
C GLN A 655 27.82 58.76 -3.80
N LYS A 656 28.20 59.83 -4.52
CA LYS A 656 28.54 61.12 -3.91
C LYS A 656 27.33 61.77 -3.23
N LYS A 657 26.20 61.88 -3.94
CA LYS A 657 24.94 62.42 -3.39
C LYS A 657 24.45 61.59 -2.20
N GLY A 658 24.54 60.26 -2.27
CA GLY A 658 24.20 59.36 -1.17
C GLY A 658 25.07 59.55 0.08
N ARG A 659 26.34 59.95 -0.07
CA ARG A 659 27.22 60.33 1.06
C ARG A 659 26.82 61.69 1.65
N GLU A 660 26.51 62.67 0.81
CA GLU A 660 26.06 64.00 1.23
C GLU A 660 24.74 63.94 2.01
N VAL A 661 23.78 63.14 1.55
CA VAL A 661 22.48 62.93 2.20
C VAL A 661 22.62 62.21 3.55
N ARG A 662 23.55 61.26 3.70
CA ARG A 662 23.80 60.57 4.98
C ARG A 662 24.62 61.39 5.98
N SER A 663 25.29 62.44 5.53
CA SER A 663 26.11 63.34 6.36
C SER A 663 25.35 64.58 6.88
N LYS A 664 24.11 64.76 6.44
CA LYS A 664 23.15 65.74 6.96
C LYS A 664 22.14 65.02 7.84
#